data_AF-A0AA40EA88-F1
#
_entry.id   AF-A0AA40EA88-F1
#
_cell.length_a   1.000
_cell.length_b   1.000
_cell.length_c   1.000
_cell.angle_alpha   90.00
_cell.angle_beta   90.00
_cell.angle_gamma   90.00
#
_symmetry.space_group_name_H-M   'P 1'
#
loop_
_entity.id
_entity.type
_entity.pdbx_description
1 polymer ?
#
loop_
_entity_poly.entity_id
_entity_poly.type
_entity_poly.pdbx_seq_one_letter_code
_entity_poly.pdbx_strand_id
1 'polypeptide(L)'
;MRSTQANTLLSSLLFSSFSLSFAQLNVPTTLPGVWAYQGCYTDVPGRTISAASYTSGTLMTNQACISFCSNLGYQYAGTEYSQECYCGSSLAAGAATTTGCNMACSGDATQPCGAGGKLTLFYSSAPVGPQPNPGVNGFNYLGCYTEGTTGRTLTYGVGSIPGNTMTVALCTAACHTAGYILAGVEYGGECYCGNTIANGGHTDTSGCNMLCNGNNTEICGGGGHLNVYNYLNTYQVSTSSSSSSTSSTSGGSVSTTSGSASSSSSAPVPTGPVQPASVGNYVWYGCRTEATGMRALSSATTASDTMTLETCRTFCSAYNYFGVEYARECYCGNTFNAGSVAAPATDCSFLCMGNALEYCGAGNRLSVYVKDTAAPSGSSSVGVSSTSSSSVASSSAPTVSGLPTGWSSQGCWIDGAHGRILSYQSPDSQANSQTACATLCKNAGYSISGVEYSVQCFCGNSILNGGVQTAITDCSNTCPGNAAQKCGAGDRMNIVSNGPPDIFAAPAPQLRGLSGSWTYQGCVQDNVNQKRTFFWQLFFPNIMTPNMCLSRCAQYGYMAAGLEYGQECYCGDPANIATSGATFLPEAQCDVICAGNASAICGGGGKLTTYFWTGTPLYSWTFPQDYRAGQYQPLITGLTIPLISVQAINGKVNFLSKWGTGPGGETGAYELDLSQVGNPAAAWRTLHVKTDIFCAAGLVLPDKAGRLLTVGGWSGQSTYGTRLYWPDGGPGVPGTHDWQENYDELHLQAGRWYPSAMIMANGSIMVIGGEEGSNAAATPSIELLPATGGGAIYMDWLERTNPNNLYPFICVLPSGGIFVAYYNEARILDETTFATIKTLPNAPGSVNDDAAGRTYPLEGAAVLLPQKYPYTAHLGILICGGSNNGPANALDNCVTTYPEDANPTWTLERMPSFRVMPCMAPLPDGTYFVANGAFHGVAGFGLATGPNLNALLYDPTKPVGSRFTVMANTTIARLYHSEAITLLDGRVLISGSNPEDGVNPEEYRIEVFVPPYLLNGLPRPTFAITNKDWAWGQNGIPFTLGQASQNPGGITVTLLGAVSSTHGNSMGNRVLMPRVVCTGTACTVDAPPNAHVCPPGWYQFFVLDGGVPAIGVYVRIGGDPASLGNWPNNLPDFSTPGI
;
A
#
# COMPACT_ATOMS: atom_id res chain seq x y z
N MET A 1 60.24 49.92 5.45
CA MET A 1 61.06 48.74 5.07
C MET A 1 61.04 47.81 6.28
N ARG A 2 60.40 46.62 6.21
CA ARG A 2 60.98 45.28 5.88
C ARG A 2 61.93 44.75 6.98
N SER A 3 61.95 43.48 7.43
CA SER A 3 61.06 42.27 7.34
C SER A 3 61.85 41.08 7.98
N THR A 4 61.35 40.01 8.64
CA THR A 4 60.01 39.49 9.06
C THR A 4 60.22 38.45 10.20
N GLN A 5 59.30 38.24 11.16
CA GLN A 5 58.33 37.10 11.29
C GLN A 5 58.84 35.69 10.91
N ALA A 6 58.54 34.60 11.64
CA ALA A 6 57.99 34.34 13.00
C ALA A 6 58.33 32.86 13.40
N ASN A 7 58.50 32.39 14.66
CA ASN A 7 57.74 32.49 15.92
C ASN A 7 56.34 31.82 15.86
N THR A 8 55.83 31.01 16.82
CA THR A 8 56.32 30.46 18.12
C THR A 8 55.44 29.21 18.48
N LEU A 9 55.44 28.50 19.64
CA LEU A 9 55.95 28.68 21.01
C LEU A 9 56.32 27.30 21.68
N LEU A 10 55.80 26.96 22.87
CA LEU A 10 56.06 25.78 23.72
C LEU A 10 54.75 25.18 24.28
N SER A 11 54.79 23.94 24.81
CA SER A 11 54.24 23.63 26.16
C SER A 11 54.70 22.27 26.70
N SER A 12 55.00 22.22 28.01
CA SER A 12 55.35 20.99 28.75
C SER A 12 55.18 21.21 30.26
N LEU A 13 54.33 20.44 30.95
CA LEU A 13 54.25 20.44 32.41
C LEU A 13 53.59 19.14 32.94
N LEU A 14 54.28 18.53 33.92
CA LEU A 14 53.81 17.60 34.97
C LEU A 14 53.09 16.29 34.60
N PHE A 15 53.67 15.19 35.11
CA PHE A 15 52.99 13.92 35.34
C PHE A 15 51.96 14.06 36.48
N SER A 16 50.75 13.54 36.28
CA SER A 16 49.93 12.98 37.36
C SER A 16 49.76 11.47 37.11
N SER A 17 49.92 10.66 38.14
CA SER A 17 49.90 9.21 38.04
C SER A 17 48.47 8.68 37.95
N PHE A 18 47.91 8.65 36.75
CA PHE A 18 46.72 7.86 36.47
C PHE A 18 47.08 6.37 36.46
N SER A 19 46.46 5.60 37.35
CA SER A 19 46.41 4.15 37.19
C SER A 19 45.73 3.82 35.87
N LEU A 20 46.37 3.00 35.03
CA LEU A 20 45.71 2.35 33.91
C LEU A 20 44.72 1.31 34.45
N SER A 21 43.54 1.76 34.88
CA SER A 21 42.39 0.89 34.97
C SER A 21 42.12 0.30 33.60
N PHE A 22 41.95 -1.01 33.50
CA PHE A 22 41.26 -1.60 32.36
C PHE A 22 39.95 -0.82 32.16
N ALA A 23 39.70 -0.34 30.95
CA ALA A 23 38.44 0.34 30.64
C ALA A 23 37.31 -0.62 30.98
N GLN A 24 36.52 -0.28 31.99
CA GLN A 24 35.44 -1.16 32.45
C GLN A 24 34.41 -1.24 31.34
N LEU A 25 34.35 -2.39 30.67
CA LEU A 25 33.40 -2.63 29.58
C LEU A 25 31.98 -2.53 30.14
N ASN A 26 31.21 -1.59 29.64
CA ASN A 26 29.86 -1.31 30.12
C ASN A 26 28.86 -1.83 29.10
N VAL A 27 27.85 -2.56 29.58
CA VAL A 27 26.71 -2.94 28.75
C VAL A 27 25.92 -1.67 28.43
N PRO A 28 25.47 -1.46 27.17
CA PRO A 28 24.69 -0.28 26.82
C PRO A 28 23.42 -0.14 27.67
N THR A 29 23.22 1.05 28.26
CA THR A 29 22.01 1.39 29.01
C THR A 29 20.80 1.65 28.11
N THR A 30 21.03 1.85 26.81
CA THR A 30 20.01 1.97 25.76
C THR A 30 20.17 0.83 24.76
N LEU A 31 19.26 -0.14 24.84
CA LEU A 31 19.17 -1.28 23.93
C LEU A 31 18.01 -1.07 22.94
N PRO A 32 18.03 -1.69 21.74
CA PRO A 32 16.90 -1.61 20.80
C PRO A 32 15.63 -2.24 21.38
N GLY A 33 14.46 -1.62 21.16
CA GLY A 33 13.16 -2.19 21.52
C GLY A 33 12.98 -2.45 23.02
N VAL A 34 12.45 -3.63 23.37
CA VAL A 34 12.24 -4.09 24.77
C VAL A 34 13.27 -5.14 25.21
N TRP A 35 14.47 -5.11 24.60
CA TRP A 35 15.55 -6.02 24.95
C TRP A 35 16.22 -5.61 26.26
N ALA A 36 16.44 -6.58 27.14
CA ALA A 36 17.08 -6.42 28.44
C ALA A 36 18.31 -7.34 28.57
N TYR A 37 19.40 -6.81 29.11
CA TYR A 37 20.60 -7.59 29.42
C TYR A 37 20.33 -8.59 30.55
N GLN A 38 20.67 -9.86 30.32
CA GLN A 38 20.46 -10.97 31.26
C GLN A 38 21.71 -11.34 32.06
N GLY A 39 22.89 -10.90 31.62
CA GLY A 39 24.16 -11.22 32.25
C GLY A 39 25.17 -11.88 31.32
N CYS A 40 26.29 -12.29 31.89
CA CYS A 40 27.25 -13.17 31.24
C CYS A 40 26.84 -14.63 31.52
N TYR A 41 26.82 -15.48 30.51
CA TYR A 41 26.47 -16.90 30.62
C TYR A 41 27.63 -17.77 30.15
N THR A 42 27.78 -18.96 30.74
CA THR A 42 28.71 -19.98 30.20
C THR A 42 28.00 -20.79 29.13
N ASP A 43 28.72 -21.19 28.08
CA ASP A 43 28.20 -22.18 27.14
C ASP A 43 28.12 -23.56 27.79
N VAL A 44 27.01 -24.26 27.54
CA VAL A 44 26.90 -25.71 27.77
C VAL A 44 27.79 -26.48 26.77
N PRO A 45 28.05 -27.78 26.94
CA PRO A 45 28.77 -28.59 25.94
C PRO A 45 28.05 -28.59 24.57
N GLY A 46 28.43 -27.66 23.69
CA GLY A 46 27.64 -27.24 22.53
C GLY A 46 27.60 -25.71 22.46
N ARG A 47 26.41 -25.14 22.27
CA ARG A 47 26.11 -23.69 22.39
C ARG A 47 24.85 -23.49 23.22
N THR A 48 24.81 -22.47 24.06
CA THR A 48 23.65 -22.14 24.92
C THR A 48 22.47 -21.55 24.14
N ILE A 49 22.74 -20.90 23.01
CA ILE A 49 21.75 -20.52 21.96
C ILE A 49 22.37 -20.76 20.57
N SER A 50 21.61 -21.32 19.64
CA SER A 50 22.17 -21.87 18.39
C SER A 50 21.26 -21.85 17.16
N ALA A 51 20.18 -21.04 17.18
CA ALA A 51 19.17 -21.07 16.11
C ALA A 51 19.58 -20.28 14.86
N ALA A 52 20.24 -19.14 15.04
CA ALA A 52 20.90 -18.37 13.98
C ALA A 52 22.19 -17.73 14.52
N SER A 53 23.12 -17.35 13.63
CA SER A 53 24.38 -16.70 14.02
C SER A 53 25.01 -15.91 12.88
N TYR A 54 25.90 -14.98 13.22
CA TYR A 54 26.85 -14.38 12.28
C TYR A 54 28.13 -13.91 12.99
N THR A 55 29.17 -13.60 12.21
CA THR A 55 30.47 -13.15 12.71
C THR A 55 30.89 -11.88 11.97
N SER A 56 31.46 -10.91 12.68
CA SER A 56 32.00 -9.67 12.11
C SER A 56 33.25 -9.21 12.84
N GLY A 57 34.40 -9.22 12.17
CA GLY A 57 35.68 -8.82 12.75
C GLY A 57 35.88 -7.31 12.96
N THR A 58 34.92 -6.47 12.54
CA THR A 58 35.04 -4.99 12.62
C THR A 58 33.74 -4.25 12.95
N LEU A 59 32.58 -4.91 12.98
CA LEU A 59 31.28 -4.27 13.18
C LEU A 59 30.40 -4.98 14.22
N MET A 60 30.94 -5.93 15.00
CA MET A 60 30.15 -6.58 16.04
C MET A 60 29.91 -5.63 17.21
N THR A 61 28.66 -5.46 17.61
CA THR A 61 28.24 -4.74 18.82
C THR A 61 27.02 -5.46 19.40
N ASN A 62 26.69 -5.21 20.67
CA ASN A 62 25.52 -5.85 21.27
C ASN A 62 24.22 -5.40 20.60
N GLN A 63 24.12 -4.13 20.21
CA GLN A 63 22.95 -3.63 19.45
C GLN A 63 22.85 -4.29 18.07
N ALA A 64 23.97 -4.48 17.35
CA ALA A 64 23.96 -5.15 16.05
C ALA A 64 23.52 -6.63 16.16
N CYS A 65 23.95 -7.33 17.21
CA CYS A 65 23.52 -8.70 17.48
C CYS A 65 22.03 -8.77 17.87
N ILE A 66 21.57 -7.87 18.76
CA ILE A 66 20.16 -7.74 19.13
C ILE A 66 19.28 -7.47 17.89
N SER A 67 19.65 -6.51 17.04
CA SER A 67 18.89 -6.21 15.82
C SER A 67 18.86 -7.38 14.85
N PHE A 68 19.96 -8.12 14.67
CA PHE A 68 19.98 -9.33 13.86
C PHE A 68 19.02 -10.41 14.40
N CYS A 69 19.09 -10.74 15.69
CA CYS A 69 18.21 -11.75 16.29
C CYS A 69 16.73 -11.30 16.31
N SER A 70 16.47 -10.03 16.58
CA SER A 70 15.12 -9.45 16.60
C SER A 70 14.47 -9.43 15.20
N ASN A 71 15.25 -9.16 14.14
CA ASN A 71 14.77 -9.23 12.75
C ASN A 71 14.45 -10.66 12.30
N LEU A 72 15.03 -11.67 12.94
CA LEU A 72 14.75 -13.09 12.71
C LEU A 72 13.72 -13.67 13.70
N GLY A 73 13.09 -12.83 14.53
CA GLY A 73 12.03 -13.24 15.47
C GLY A 73 12.50 -14.05 16.69
N TYR A 74 13.78 -14.02 17.01
CA TYR A 74 14.33 -14.69 18.20
C TYR A 74 14.25 -13.81 19.45
N GLN A 75 13.93 -14.41 20.58
CA GLN A 75 13.79 -13.71 21.88
C GLN A 75 15.11 -13.62 22.66
N TYR A 76 16.13 -14.42 22.32
CA TYR A 76 17.47 -14.35 22.90
C TYR A 76 18.51 -13.98 21.84
N ALA A 77 19.47 -13.15 22.25
CA ALA A 77 20.62 -12.71 21.48
C ALA A 77 21.86 -12.75 22.39
N GLY A 78 23.00 -13.21 21.89
CA GLY A 78 24.20 -13.34 22.69
C GLY A 78 25.47 -13.14 21.87
N THR A 79 26.37 -12.29 22.37
CA THR A 79 27.66 -12.02 21.72
C THR A 79 28.79 -12.80 22.39
N GLU A 80 29.70 -13.33 21.57
CA GLU A 80 30.87 -14.09 22.01
C GLU A 80 32.16 -13.62 21.34
N TYR A 81 33.28 -13.93 21.97
CA TYR A 81 34.63 -13.89 21.41
C TYR A 81 34.97 -12.60 20.63
N SER A 82 34.52 -11.43 21.13
CA SER A 82 34.61 -10.10 20.49
C SER A 82 33.77 -9.89 19.22
N GLN A 83 33.63 -10.91 18.38
CA GLN A 83 33.19 -10.77 16.98
C GLN A 83 32.05 -11.71 16.56
N GLU A 84 31.50 -12.54 17.45
CA GLU A 84 30.46 -13.53 17.15
C GLU A 84 29.10 -13.13 17.76
N CYS A 85 28.01 -13.47 17.07
CA CYS A 85 26.63 -13.27 17.53
C CYS A 85 25.81 -14.54 17.31
N TYR A 86 25.01 -14.90 18.30
CA TYR A 86 24.14 -16.08 18.33
C TYR A 86 22.72 -15.70 18.76
N CYS A 87 21.71 -16.42 18.24
CA CYS A 87 20.29 -16.20 18.52
C CYS A 87 19.57 -17.48 18.97
N GLY A 88 18.45 -17.33 19.69
CA GLY A 88 17.56 -18.45 20.02
C GLY A 88 16.19 -18.03 20.56
N SER A 89 15.22 -18.95 20.55
CA SER A 89 13.90 -18.75 21.19
C SER A 89 13.86 -19.26 22.64
N SER A 90 14.88 -20.00 23.06
CA SER A 90 15.05 -20.57 24.40
C SER A 90 16.53 -20.78 24.70
N LEU A 91 16.87 -20.95 25.99
CA LEU A 91 18.22 -21.32 26.43
C LEU A 91 18.34 -22.85 26.55
N ALA A 92 19.52 -23.39 26.24
CA ALA A 92 19.83 -24.79 26.46
C ALA A 92 19.73 -25.19 27.95
N ALA A 93 19.27 -26.41 28.23
CA ALA A 93 19.16 -26.93 29.59
C ALA A 93 20.54 -26.99 30.27
N GLY A 94 20.67 -26.33 31.42
CA GLY A 94 21.94 -26.18 32.14
C GLY A 94 22.69 -24.86 31.87
N ALA A 95 22.16 -23.97 31.03
CA ALA A 95 22.69 -22.62 30.86
C ALA A 95 22.70 -21.85 32.20
N ALA A 96 23.88 -21.38 32.61
CA ALA A 96 24.09 -20.75 33.91
C ALA A 96 24.83 -19.41 33.79
N THR A 97 24.43 -18.45 34.63
CA THR A 97 25.12 -17.16 34.76
C THR A 97 26.54 -17.33 35.30
N THR A 98 27.44 -16.47 34.85
CA THR A 98 28.87 -16.51 35.16
C THR A 98 29.45 -15.10 35.18
N THR A 99 30.76 -14.98 35.38
CA THR A 99 31.49 -13.70 35.30
C THR A 99 32.63 -13.79 34.29
N GLY A 100 33.15 -12.64 33.84
CA GLY A 100 34.26 -12.58 32.90
C GLY A 100 33.88 -12.74 31.43
N CYS A 101 32.76 -12.14 31.01
CA CYS A 101 32.56 -11.71 29.62
C CYS A 101 33.30 -10.39 29.45
N ASN A 102 34.61 -10.45 29.18
CA ASN A 102 35.52 -9.31 29.25
C ASN A 102 36.31 -9.06 27.95
N MET A 103 35.95 -9.72 26.84
CA MET A 103 36.43 -9.34 25.52
C MET A 103 35.59 -8.16 25.01
N ALA A 104 36.25 -7.12 24.51
CA ALA A 104 35.57 -5.95 23.96
C ALA A 104 34.94 -6.27 22.59
N CYS A 105 33.83 -5.64 22.23
CA CYS A 105 33.19 -5.85 20.92
C CYS A 105 34.03 -5.29 19.76
N SER A 106 34.10 -6.01 18.63
CA SER A 106 34.97 -5.65 17.49
C SER A 106 34.60 -4.33 16.81
N GLY A 107 33.32 -3.93 16.88
CA GLY A 107 32.78 -2.66 16.40
C GLY A 107 32.56 -1.60 17.50
N ASP A 108 32.71 -1.95 18.79
CA ASP A 108 32.65 -1.00 19.90
C ASP A 108 33.51 -1.48 21.09
N ALA A 109 34.72 -0.92 21.18
CA ALA A 109 35.68 -1.27 22.22
C ALA A 109 35.26 -0.90 23.65
N THR A 110 34.11 -0.23 23.85
CA THR A 110 33.57 0.11 25.18
C THR A 110 32.60 -0.94 25.74
N GLN A 111 32.14 -1.87 24.90
CA GLN A 111 31.12 -2.87 25.25
C GLN A 111 31.72 -4.28 25.43
N PRO A 112 31.15 -5.11 26.31
CA PRO A 112 31.50 -6.53 26.39
C PRO A 112 30.83 -7.34 25.27
N CYS A 113 31.60 -8.15 24.56
CA CYS A 113 31.13 -9.19 23.63
C CYS A 113 31.73 -10.55 24.03
N GLY A 114 31.35 -10.99 25.23
CA GLY A 114 31.62 -12.34 25.73
C GLY A 114 33.07 -12.60 26.13
N ALA A 115 33.42 -13.88 26.12
CA ALA A 115 34.77 -14.44 26.12
C ALA A 115 34.70 -15.86 25.53
N GLY A 116 35.83 -16.57 25.37
CA GLY A 116 35.79 -17.95 24.88
C GLY A 116 34.94 -18.87 25.77
N GLY A 117 33.87 -19.44 25.22
CA GLY A 117 32.87 -20.24 25.94
C GLY A 117 31.93 -19.43 26.83
N LYS A 118 31.79 -18.11 26.59
CA LYS A 118 30.97 -17.21 27.42
C LYS A 118 30.22 -16.13 26.61
N LEU A 119 28.90 -16.17 26.68
CA LEU A 119 28.00 -15.25 25.97
C LEU A 119 27.64 -14.04 26.85
N THR A 120 27.68 -12.83 26.27
CA THR A 120 27.01 -11.65 26.83
C THR A 120 25.56 -11.68 26.34
N LEU A 121 24.63 -12.05 27.21
CA LEU A 121 23.28 -12.47 26.84
C LEU A 121 22.23 -11.36 27.04
N PHE A 122 21.33 -11.25 26.08
CA PHE A 122 20.17 -10.35 26.08
C PHE A 122 18.90 -11.15 25.77
N TYR A 123 17.78 -10.68 26.31
CA TYR A 123 16.45 -11.26 26.12
C TYR A 123 15.40 -10.17 25.86
N SER A 124 14.44 -10.43 24.97
CA SER A 124 13.29 -9.56 24.72
C SER A 124 12.02 -10.19 25.29
N SER A 125 11.30 -9.44 26.14
CA SER A 125 9.98 -9.83 26.63
C SER A 125 8.82 -9.48 25.68
N ALA A 126 9.09 -8.95 24.47
CA ALA A 126 8.07 -8.92 23.43
C ALA A 126 7.80 -10.35 22.94
N PRO A 127 6.53 -10.79 22.83
CA PRO A 127 6.19 -12.07 22.20
C PRO A 127 6.45 -11.97 20.70
N VAL A 128 7.67 -12.29 20.30
CA VAL A 128 8.09 -12.43 18.89
C VAL A 128 8.43 -13.90 18.65
N GLY A 129 7.95 -14.42 17.52
CA GLY A 129 7.85 -15.85 17.25
C GLY A 129 6.38 -16.30 17.16
N PRO A 130 6.10 -17.48 16.58
CA PRO A 130 4.74 -17.98 16.42
C PRO A 130 4.11 -18.30 17.78
N GLN A 131 2.85 -17.91 17.98
CA GLN A 131 2.09 -18.19 19.20
C GLN A 131 0.71 -18.77 18.84
N PRO A 132 0.01 -19.47 19.75
CA PRO A 132 -1.41 -19.72 19.56
C PRO A 132 -2.12 -18.37 19.40
N ASN A 133 -2.95 -18.23 18.36
CA ASN A 133 -3.80 -17.04 18.20
C ASN A 133 -4.67 -16.90 19.48
N PRO A 134 -4.86 -15.71 20.06
CA PRO A 134 -5.61 -15.56 21.31
C PRO A 134 -7.14 -15.68 21.15
N GLY A 135 -7.64 -15.44 19.93
CA GLY A 135 -9.05 -15.46 19.58
C GLY A 135 -9.35 -14.58 18.36
N VAL A 136 -10.29 -15.02 17.51
CA VAL A 136 -10.71 -14.34 16.28
C VAL A 136 -12.11 -14.82 15.87
N ASN A 137 -12.87 -13.98 15.14
CA ASN A 137 -14.27 -14.24 14.74
C ASN A 137 -15.21 -14.56 15.92
N GLY A 138 -14.95 -13.97 17.09
CA GLY A 138 -15.72 -14.22 18.31
C GLY A 138 -15.38 -15.53 19.03
N PHE A 139 -14.45 -16.35 18.52
CA PHE A 139 -13.91 -17.49 19.25
C PHE A 139 -12.70 -17.05 20.08
N ASN A 140 -12.63 -17.49 21.34
CA ASN A 140 -11.46 -17.30 22.20
C ASN A 140 -10.62 -18.59 22.24
N TYR A 141 -9.30 -18.49 22.39
CA TYR A 141 -8.44 -19.67 22.55
C TYR A 141 -8.77 -20.41 23.85
N LEU A 142 -9.01 -21.72 23.73
CA LEU A 142 -9.38 -22.61 24.83
C LEU A 142 -8.19 -23.40 25.39
N GLY A 143 -7.17 -23.63 24.55
CA GLY A 143 -5.95 -24.37 24.91
C GLY A 143 -5.50 -25.34 23.83
N CYS A 144 -4.39 -26.03 24.10
CA CYS A 144 -3.98 -27.20 23.33
C CYS A 144 -4.74 -28.44 23.84
N TYR A 145 -5.22 -29.28 22.95
CA TYR A 145 -5.92 -30.53 23.26
C TYR A 145 -5.30 -31.70 22.50
N THR A 146 -5.15 -32.85 23.15
CA THR A 146 -4.80 -34.10 22.45
C THR A 146 -5.92 -34.50 21.50
N GLU A 147 -5.56 -35.25 20.46
CA GLU A 147 -6.52 -36.10 19.75
C GLU A 147 -7.10 -37.20 20.63
N GLY A 148 -8.23 -37.77 20.20
CA GLY A 148 -9.02 -38.71 20.97
C GLY A 148 -8.57 -40.16 20.81
N THR A 149 -8.48 -40.90 21.92
CA THR A 149 -8.09 -42.32 21.95
C THR A 149 -9.01 -43.27 21.16
N THR A 150 -10.21 -42.82 20.78
CA THR A 150 -11.16 -43.59 19.96
C THR A 150 -11.57 -42.91 18.64
N GLY A 151 -10.93 -41.80 18.27
CA GLY A 151 -11.26 -41.01 17.07
C GLY A 151 -11.07 -39.51 17.26
N ARG A 152 -11.36 -38.71 16.23
CA ARG A 152 -11.14 -37.25 16.21
C ARG A 152 -11.78 -36.52 17.41
N THR A 153 -11.04 -35.62 18.05
CA THR A 153 -11.48 -34.82 19.22
C THR A 153 -12.52 -33.77 18.85
N LEU A 154 -12.41 -33.19 17.65
CA LEU A 154 -13.47 -32.42 16.99
C LEU A 154 -13.86 -33.18 15.72
N THR A 155 -15.11 -33.60 15.60
CA THR A 155 -15.49 -34.70 14.70
C THR A 155 -15.87 -34.29 13.28
N TYR A 156 -16.00 -32.99 12.99
CA TYR A 156 -16.34 -32.48 11.66
C TYR A 156 -15.11 -31.84 10.98
N GLY A 157 -14.57 -32.47 9.93
CA GLY A 157 -13.45 -31.92 9.17
C GLY A 157 -13.87 -30.92 8.10
N VAL A 158 -13.21 -29.75 8.06
CA VAL A 158 -13.49 -28.69 7.09
C VAL A 158 -12.68 -28.89 5.80
N GLY A 159 -13.23 -29.64 4.86
CA GLY A 159 -12.60 -29.90 3.56
C GLY A 159 -12.62 -28.73 2.56
N SER A 160 -13.18 -27.57 2.93
CA SER A 160 -13.29 -26.39 2.05
C SER A 160 -12.13 -25.40 2.15
N ILE A 161 -11.24 -25.54 3.14
CA ILE A 161 -10.04 -24.71 3.29
C ILE A 161 -8.84 -25.49 2.72
N PRO A 162 -8.13 -24.98 1.69
CA PRO A 162 -6.89 -25.59 1.22
C PRO A 162 -5.83 -25.63 2.34
N GLY A 163 -5.24 -26.80 2.59
CA GLY A 163 -4.34 -26.99 3.73
C GLY A 163 -3.05 -26.15 3.70
N ASN A 164 -2.69 -25.57 2.55
CA ASN A 164 -1.59 -24.62 2.41
C ASN A 164 -1.97 -23.16 2.74
N THR A 165 -3.26 -22.82 2.83
CA THR A 165 -3.75 -21.49 3.23
C THR A 165 -4.34 -21.46 4.64
N MET A 166 -4.25 -22.56 5.38
CA MET A 166 -4.86 -22.71 6.70
C MET A 166 -4.39 -21.65 7.71
N THR A 167 -5.36 -21.00 8.38
CA THR A 167 -5.15 -20.06 9.48
C THR A 167 -6.22 -20.28 10.55
N VAL A 168 -5.99 -19.80 11.77
CA VAL A 168 -7.01 -19.84 12.84
C VAL A 168 -8.26 -19.08 12.39
N ALA A 169 -8.09 -17.92 11.77
CA ALA A 169 -9.20 -17.09 11.29
C ALA A 169 -10.07 -17.79 10.23
N LEU A 170 -9.48 -18.52 9.29
CA LEU A 170 -10.26 -19.28 8.30
C LEU A 170 -11.00 -20.46 8.95
N CYS A 171 -10.36 -21.15 9.89
CA CYS A 171 -10.98 -22.28 10.58
C CYS A 171 -12.15 -21.86 11.48
N THR A 172 -12.00 -20.81 12.29
CA THR A 172 -13.09 -20.32 13.15
C THR A 172 -14.25 -19.75 12.32
N ALA A 173 -13.97 -19.06 11.21
CA ALA A 173 -15.00 -18.58 10.29
C ALA A 173 -15.79 -19.76 9.66
N ALA A 174 -15.10 -20.77 9.14
CA ALA A 174 -15.74 -21.93 8.54
C ALA A 174 -16.57 -22.74 9.55
N CYS A 175 -16.07 -22.95 10.77
CA CYS A 175 -16.82 -23.59 11.84
C CYS A 175 -18.07 -22.78 12.24
N HIS A 176 -17.98 -21.45 12.31
CA HIS A 176 -19.12 -20.58 12.57
C HIS A 176 -20.19 -20.69 11.47
N THR A 177 -19.79 -20.60 10.20
CA THR A 177 -20.69 -20.76 9.05
C THR A 177 -21.33 -22.15 8.99
N ALA A 178 -20.63 -23.19 9.46
CA ALA A 178 -21.15 -24.54 9.60
C ALA A 178 -22.00 -24.77 10.88
N GLY A 179 -22.18 -23.75 11.73
CA GLY A 179 -23.03 -23.81 12.93
C GLY A 179 -22.39 -24.47 14.16
N TYR A 180 -21.06 -24.51 14.25
CA TYR A 180 -20.32 -25.11 15.36
C TYR A 180 -19.74 -24.07 16.32
N ILE A 181 -19.77 -24.37 17.62
CA ILE A 181 -19.25 -23.51 18.70
C ILE A 181 -17.79 -23.77 19.10
N LEU A 182 -17.23 -24.92 18.68
CA LEU A 182 -15.80 -25.21 18.78
C LEU A 182 -15.16 -25.31 17.40
N ALA A 183 -13.99 -24.72 17.28
CA ALA A 183 -13.08 -24.85 16.14
C ALA A 183 -11.71 -25.31 16.66
N GLY A 184 -10.98 -26.09 15.88
CA GLY A 184 -9.64 -26.55 16.23
C GLY A 184 -8.78 -26.74 14.99
N VAL A 185 -7.54 -26.27 15.08
CA VAL A 185 -6.55 -26.37 14.00
C VAL A 185 -5.44 -27.35 14.38
N GLU A 186 -5.04 -28.17 13.42
CA GLU A 186 -4.07 -29.25 13.61
C GLU A 186 -3.05 -29.31 12.47
N TYR A 187 -1.86 -29.88 12.75
CA TYR A 187 -0.83 -30.22 11.77
C TYR A 187 -0.42 -29.08 10.82
N GLY A 188 -0.62 -27.83 11.25
CA GLY A 188 -0.41 -26.62 10.44
C GLY A 188 -1.44 -26.38 9.32
N GLY A 189 -2.13 -27.42 8.85
CA GLY A 189 -2.92 -27.42 7.61
C GLY A 189 -4.34 -27.98 7.72
N GLU A 190 -4.75 -28.52 8.87
CA GLU A 190 -6.06 -29.16 9.06
C GLU A 190 -6.97 -28.31 9.97
N CYS A 191 -8.28 -28.37 9.73
CA CYS A 191 -9.31 -27.68 10.51
C CYS A 191 -10.48 -28.62 10.83
N TYR A 192 -10.86 -28.62 12.10
CA TYR A 192 -11.92 -29.46 12.66
C TYR A 192 -12.88 -28.63 13.51
N CYS A 193 -14.17 -28.96 13.43
CA CYS A 193 -15.24 -28.31 14.18
C CYS A 193 -15.99 -29.29 15.07
N GLY A 194 -16.69 -28.77 16.08
CA GLY A 194 -17.61 -29.54 16.90
C GLY A 194 -18.42 -28.67 17.86
N ASN A 195 -19.29 -29.31 18.63
CA ASN A 195 -20.02 -28.67 19.73
C ASN A 195 -19.63 -29.24 21.11
N THR A 196 -18.74 -30.23 21.13
CA THR A 196 -18.20 -30.89 22.33
C THR A 196 -16.80 -31.44 22.03
N ILE A 197 -15.94 -31.49 23.05
CA ILE A 197 -14.71 -32.28 23.02
C ILE A 197 -15.07 -33.77 23.07
N ALA A 198 -14.66 -34.54 22.07
CA ALA A 198 -15.08 -35.94 21.87
C ALA A 198 -13.93 -36.96 22.05
N ASN A 199 -14.29 -38.26 22.02
CA ASN A 199 -13.38 -39.41 21.86
C ASN A 199 -12.22 -39.55 22.87
N GLY A 200 -12.29 -38.85 24.01
CA GLY A 200 -11.23 -38.85 25.04
C GLY A 200 -10.17 -37.76 24.87
N GLY A 201 -10.38 -36.80 23.95
CA GLY A 201 -9.54 -35.61 23.88
C GLY A 201 -9.55 -34.83 25.19
N HIS A 202 -8.40 -34.33 25.60
CA HIS A 202 -8.20 -33.59 26.84
C HIS A 202 -7.11 -32.54 26.68
N THR A 203 -7.07 -31.56 27.57
CA THR A 203 -6.07 -30.47 27.53
C THR A 203 -4.65 -31.00 27.74
N ASP A 204 -3.71 -30.60 26.88
CA ASP A 204 -2.27 -30.79 27.07
C ASP A 204 -1.58 -29.42 27.31
N THR A 205 -0.37 -29.46 27.87
CA THR A 205 0.52 -28.30 28.04
C THR A 205 1.60 -28.21 26.95
N SER A 206 1.61 -29.18 26.03
CA SER A 206 2.63 -29.39 25.00
C SER A 206 2.00 -29.96 23.71
N GLY A 207 2.82 -30.29 22.70
CA GLY A 207 2.37 -30.91 21.45
C GLY A 207 1.84 -29.95 20.38
N CYS A 208 1.13 -28.88 20.76
CA CYS A 208 0.74 -27.82 19.81
C CYS A 208 1.92 -26.88 19.52
N ASN A 209 2.68 -27.16 18.46
CA ASN A 209 3.92 -26.45 18.11
C ASN A 209 4.16 -26.23 16.59
N MET A 210 3.22 -26.59 15.71
CA MET A 210 3.33 -26.42 14.27
C MET A 210 2.75 -25.07 13.81
N LEU A 211 3.42 -24.43 12.85
CA LEU A 211 2.96 -23.18 12.23
C LEU A 211 1.66 -23.38 11.44
N CYS A 212 0.77 -22.39 11.44
CA CYS A 212 -0.31 -22.33 10.45
C CYS A 212 0.28 -22.11 9.05
N ASN A 213 0.01 -23.00 8.10
CA ASN A 213 0.60 -22.95 6.76
C ASN A 213 0.26 -21.64 6.01
N GLY A 214 -0.91 -21.07 6.25
CA GLY A 214 -1.33 -19.76 5.74
C GLY A 214 -0.97 -18.56 6.63
N ASN A 215 -0.45 -18.78 7.84
CA ASN A 215 0.05 -17.72 8.72
C ASN A 215 1.17 -18.18 9.67
N ASN A 216 2.42 -18.01 9.26
CA ASN A 216 3.60 -18.40 10.04
C ASN A 216 3.81 -17.57 11.34
N THR A 217 2.95 -16.60 11.68
CA THR A 217 2.94 -15.96 13.02
C THR A 217 2.05 -16.70 14.03
N GLU A 218 1.33 -17.74 13.63
CA GLU A 218 0.38 -18.47 14.45
C GLU A 218 0.71 -19.97 14.55
N ILE A 219 0.34 -20.59 15.68
CA ILE A 219 0.44 -22.04 15.88
C ILE A 219 -0.91 -22.71 15.58
N CYS A 220 -0.91 -23.65 14.63
CA CYS A 220 -2.05 -24.47 14.24
C CYS A 220 -1.86 -25.93 14.70
N GLY A 221 -1.89 -26.11 16.03
CA GLY A 221 -1.78 -27.43 16.65
C GLY A 221 -0.42 -28.10 16.42
N GLY A 222 -0.42 -29.42 16.25
CA GLY A 222 0.73 -30.28 16.01
C GLY A 222 0.28 -31.71 15.68
N GLY A 223 1.19 -32.66 15.56
CA GLY A 223 0.82 -34.05 15.26
C GLY A 223 0.01 -34.70 16.38
N GLY A 224 -1.29 -34.93 16.16
CA GLY A 224 -2.21 -35.49 17.16
C GLY A 224 -2.64 -34.50 18.24
N HIS A 225 -2.51 -33.19 17.99
CA HIS A 225 -2.74 -32.13 18.99
C HIS A 225 -3.37 -30.89 18.34
N LEU A 226 -4.57 -30.48 18.76
CA LEU A 226 -5.27 -29.31 18.21
C LEU A 226 -5.11 -28.10 19.11
N ASN A 227 -4.87 -26.92 18.52
CA ASN A 227 -5.19 -25.67 19.19
C ASN A 227 -6.69 -25.42 19.05
N VAL A 228 -7.43 -25.44 20.16
CA VAL A 228 -8.91 -25.38 20.19
C VAL A 228 -9.38 -23.99 20.60
N TYR A 229 -10.52 -23.59 20.04
CA TYR A 229 -11.12 -22.27 20.13
C TYR A 229 -12.63 -22.38 20.43
N ASN A 230 -13.18 -21.43 21.19
CA ASN A 230 -14.52 -21.49 21.78
C ASN A 230 -15.33 -20.22 21.50
N TYR A 231 -16.41 -20.33 20.71
CA TYR A 231 -17.24 -19.20 20.30
C TYR A 231 -17.97 -18.55 21.48
N LEU A 232 -17.65 -17.29 21.77
CA LEU A 232 -18.22 -16.48 22.86
C LEU A 232 -18.21 -17.18 24.24
N ASN A 233 -17.27 -18.11 24.45
CA ASN A 233 -17.21 -19.01 25.62
C ASN A 233 -18.47 -19.86 25.85
N THR A 234 -19.27 -20.10 24.80
CA THR A 234 -20.53 -20.87 24.88
C THR A 234 -20.31 -22.35 25.17
N TYR A 235 -19.18 -22.93 24.78
CA TYR A 235 -18.79 -24.26 25.26
C TYR A 235 -18.30 -24.15 26.71
N GLN A 236 -19.16 -24.52 27.65
CA GLN A 236 -18.83 -24.57 29.07
C GLN A 236 -18.00 -25.82 29.38
N VAL A 237 -16.70 -25.63 29.65
CA VAL A 237 -15.79 -26.72 30.06
C VAL A 237 -16.31 -27.33 31.36
N SER A 238 -16.76 -28.57 31.27
CA SER A 238 -17.42 -29.26 32.39
C SER A 238 -16.41 -29.72 33.44
N THR A 239 -15.98 -28.82 34.32
CA THR A 239 -15.24 -29.15 35.55
C THR A 239 -16.13 -30.03 36.43
N SER A 240 -15.88 -31.33 36.42
CA SER A 240 -16.83 -32.37 36.84
C SER A 240 -16.90 -32.59 38.36
N SER A 241 -17.24 -31.55 39.12
CA SER A 241 -17.69 -31.67 40.51
C SER A 241 -19.16 -32.12 40.59
N SER A 242 -19.41 -33.38 40.19
CA SER A 242 -20.52 -34.27 40.60
C SER A 242 -22.01 -33.83 40.47
N SER A 243 -22.77 -34.72 39.82
CA SER A 243 -24.12 -35.23 40.17
C SER A 243 -25.38 -34.76 39.38
N SER A 244 -26.13 -35.76 38.87
CA SER A 244 -27.60 -35.87 38.65
C SER A 244 -28.41 -34.74 37.93
N SER A 245 -29.38 -35.02 37.04
CA SER A 245 -29.97 -36.28 36.54
C SER A 245 -31.02 -36.06 35.42
N THR A 246 -31.30 -37.11 34.63
CA THR A 246 -32.60 -37.44 33.94
C THR A 246 -33.25 -36.46 32.92
N SER A 247 -33.29 -36.91 31.64
CA SER A 247 -34.45 -37.04 30.71
C SER A 247 -35.43 -35.85 30.46
N SER A 248 -36.06 -35.68 29.29
CA SER A 248 -36.54 -36.70 28.33
C SER A 248 -36.70 -36.18 26.89
N THR A 249 -36.96 -37.10 25.95
CA THR A 249 -37.09 -36.85 24.49
C THR A 249 -38.55 -36.89 23.99
N SER A 250 -38.74 -36.58 22.70
CA SER A 250 -39.99 -36.66 21.89
C SER A 250 -40.99 -35.49 22.07
N GLY A 251 -41.77 -35.10 21.06
CA GLY A 251 -41.75 -35.52 19.64
C GLY A 251 -43.06 -35.17 18.91
N GLY A 252 -42.99 -34.83 17.62
CA GLY A 252 -44.18 -34.51 16.81
C GLY A 252 -43.87 -34.22 15.35
N SER A 253 -44.63 -34.83 14.44
CA SER A 253 -44.45 -34.80 12.98
C SER A 253 -45.79 -34.60 12.26
N VAL A 254 -45.80 -34.61 10.92
CA VAL A 254 -46.99 -34.64 10.00
C VAL A 254 -47.62 -33.26 9.69
N SER A 255 -48.05 -32.89 8.46
CA SER A 255 -47.66 -33.34 7.09
C SER A 255 -48.22 -32.39 5.99
N THR A 256 -47.48 -32.32 4.87
CA THR A 256 -47.87 -32.14 3.45
C THR A 256 -49.29 -31.70 3.01
N THR A 257 -49.37 -30.85 1.97
CA THR A 257 -50.01 -31.10 0.64
C THR A 257 -49.97 -29.83 -0.23
N SER A 258 -50.19 -29.80 -1.56
CA SER A 258 -49.78 -30.66 -2.69
C SER A 258 -50.13 -29.93 -4.00
N GLY A 259 -49.30 -29.99 -5.06
CA GLY A 259 -49.53 -29.22 -6.30
C GLY A 259 -48.81 -29.74 -7.54
N SER A 260 -49.40 -30.73 -8.21
CA SER A 260 -48.97 -31.36 -9.47
C SER A 260 -49.07 -30.42 -10.69
N ALA A 261 -48.46 -30.66 -11.87
CA ALA A 261 -47.30 -31.46 -12.31
C ALA A 261 -47.15 -31.27 -13.84
N SER A 262 -46.01 -31.66 -14.45
CA SER A 262 -45.92 -32.28 -15.79
C SER A 262 -44.50 -32.75 -16.10
N SER A 263 -44.35 -33.67 -17.05
CA SER A 263 -43.14 -34.47 -17.27
C SER A 263 -42.65 -34.50 -18.72
N SER A 264 -41.34 -34.60 -18.92
CA SER A 264 -40.76 -35.35 -20.05
C SER A 264 -39.37 -35.89 -19.66
N SER A 265 -38.94 -36.99 -20.28
CA SER A 265 -37.70 -37.71 -19.95
C SER A 265 -36.64 -37.55 -21.04
N SER A 266 -35.37 -37.42 -20.65
CA SER A 266 -34.22 -37.52 -21.55
C SER A 266 -32.98 -38.06 -20.84
N ALA A 267 -31.94 -38.35 -21.62
CA ALA A 267 -30.74 -39.13 -21.28
C ALA A 267 -29.86 -38.53 -20.15
N PRO A 268 -28.94 -39.31 -19.55
CA PRO A 268 -27.95 -38.77 -18.60
C PRO A 268 -27.11 -37.64 -19.20
N VAL A 269 -26.89 -36.60 -18.41
CA VAL A 269 -26.06 -35.43 -18.72
C VAL A 269 -24.58 -35.86 -18.78
N PRO A 270 -23.78 -35.41 -19.78
CA PRO A 270 -22.47 -35.99 -20.06
C PRO A 270 -21.42 -35.75 -18.96
N THR A 271 -20.57 -36.75 -18.75
CA THR A 271 -19.52 -36.80 -17.73
C THR A 271 -18.24 -36.05 -18.15
N GLY A 272 -18.40 -34.82 -18.63
CA GLY A 272 -17.31 -34.03 -19.23
C GLY A 272 -17.01 -34.40 -20.70
N PRO A 273 -16.00 -33.76 -21.32
CA PRO A 273 -15.68 -33.93 -22.73
C PRO A 273 -15.04 -35.29 -23.04
N VAL A 274 -15.30 -35.79 -24.25
CA VAL A 274 -14.92 -37.14 -24.70
C VAL A 274 -14.22 -37.12 -26.06
N GLN A 275 -13.54 -38.21 -26.42
CA GLN A 275 -13.09 -38.45 -27.79
C GLN A 275 -14.03 -39.49 -28.41
N PRO A 276 -14.92 -39.12 -29.35
CA PRO A 276 -15.89 -40.06 -29.94
C PRO A 276 -15.19 -41.26 -30.60
N ALA A 277 -15.66 -42.48 -30.37
CA ALA A 277 -15.06 -43.69 -30.94
C ALA A 277 -15.14 -43.72 -32.48
N SER A 278 -16.11 -43.03 -33.08
CA SER A 278 -16.22 -42.82 -34.52
C SER A 278 -16.92 -41.50 -34.83
N VAL A 279 -16.58 -40.91 -35.98
CA VAL A 279 -17.15 -39.66 -36.50
C VAL A 279 -17.62 -39.94 -37.93
N GLY A 280 -18.88 -40.35 -38.05
CA GLY A 280 -19.43 -40.91 -39.29
C GLY A 280 -18.71 -42.20 -39.70
N ASN A 281 -18.13 -42.24 -40.90
CA ASN A 281 -17.45 -43.41 -41.46
C ASN A 281 -15.93 -43.48 -41.19
N TYR A 282 -15.46 -42.76 -40.17
CA TYR A 282 -14.08 -42.83 -39.68
C TYR A 282 -14.10 -43.22 -38.20
N VAL A 283 -13.25 -44.16 -37.82
CA VAL A 283 -13.05 -44.66 -36.45
C VAL A 283 -11.87 -43.94 -35.83
N TRP A 284 -11.91 -43.65 -34.52
CA TRP A 284 -10.78 -43.02 -33.83
C TRP A 284 -9.54 -43.92 -33.88
N TYR A 285 -8.41 -43.34 -34.33
CA TYR A 285 -7.15 -44.05 -34.57
C TYR A 285 -6.13 -43.85 -33.44
N GLY A 286 -6.32 -42.83 -32.61
CA GLY A 286 -5.43 -42.48 -31.50
C GLY A 286 -4.91 -41.04 -31.57
N CYS A 287 -4.27 -40.61 -30.49
CA CYS A 287 -3.46 -39.38 -30.49
C CYS A 287 -2.12 -39.65 -31.18
N ARG A 288 -1.65 -38.70 -32.00
CA ARG A 288 -0.40 -38.80 -32.77
C ARG A 288 0.48 -37.58 -32.54
N THR A 289 1.79 -37.75 -32.54
CA THR A 289 2.71 -36.61 -32.68
C THR A 289 2.70 -36.10 -34.11
N GLU A 290 3.08 -34.84 -34.29
CA GLU A 290 3.53 -34.37 -35.59
C GLU A 290 4.77 -35.15 -36.07
N ALA A 291 5.06 -35.07 -37.38
CA ALA A 291 6.21 -35.74 -37.98
C ALA A 291 7.49 -34.89 -37.81
N THR A 292 8.66 -35.49 -37.99
CA THR A 292 9.94 -34.85 -37.68
C THR A 292 10.22 -33.69 -38.65
N GLY A 293 9.88 -32.47 -38.24
CA GLY A 293 10.02 -31.25 -39.06
C GLY A 293 8.89 -31.03 -40.09
N MET A 294 7.76 -31.75 -40.01
CA MET A 294 6.63 -31.59 -40.93
C MET A 294 5.30 -32.06 -40.32
N ARG A 295 4.16 -31.66 -40.90
CA ARG A 295 2.85 -32.08 -40.39
C ARG A 295 2.63 -33.60 -40.47
N ALA A 296 1.97 -34.22 -39.49
CA ALA A 296 1.72 -35.67 -39.49
C ALA A 296 0.83 -36.11 -40.67
N LEU A 297 -0.18 -35.30 -40.99
CA LEU A 297 -1.02 -35.42 -42.19
C LEU A 297 -0.90 -34.13 -42.99
N SER A 298 -0.53 -34.20 -44.27
CA SER A 298 -0.16 -33.02 -45.08
C SER A 298 -0.74 -32.99 -46.50
N SER A 299 -1.81 -33.75 -46.78
CA SER A 299 -2.41 -33.79 -48.13
C SER A 299 -3.45 -32.69 -48.35
N ALA A 300 -4.15 -32.25 -47.30
CA ALA A 300 -4.98 -31.04 -47.29
C ALA A 300 -5.10 -30.50 -45.85
N THR A 301 -5.41 -29.22 -45.69
CA THR A 301 -5.65 -28.58 -44.39
C THR A 301 -6.62 -27.40 -44.50
N THR A 302 -7.31 -27.11 -43.41
CA THR A 302 -8.14 -25.90 -43.21
C THR A 302 -8.24 -25.59 -41.71
N ALA A 303 -8.55 -24.35 -41.33
CA ALA A 303 -8.72 -23.97 -39.92
C ALA A 303 -9.96 -23.08 -39.73
N SER A 304 -10.64 -23.22 -38.59
CA SER A 304 -11.82 -22.42 -38.23
C SER A 304 -11.99 -22.28 -36.73
N ASP A 305 -12.39 -21.09 -36.26
CA ASP A 305 -12.85 -20.84 -34.88
C ASP A 305 -14.15 -21.59 -34.53
N THR A 306 -14.76 -22.28 -35.50
CA THR A 306 -15.93 -23.16 -35.33
C THR A 306 -15.64 -24.63 -35.62
N MET A 307 -14.37 -25.06 -35.56
CA MET A 307 -13.98 -26.43 -35.90
C MET A 307 -14.61 -27.48 -34.96
N THR A 308 -15.11 -28.56 -35.56
CA THR A 308 -15.60 -29.79 -34.91
C THR A 308 -15.01 -31.01 -35.60
N LEU A 309 -15.18 -32.19 -35.02
CA LEU A 309 -14.74 -33.42 -35.66
C LEU A 309 -15.54 -33.69 -36.96
N GLU A 310 -16.84 -33.39 -37.01
CA GLU A 310 -17.71 -33.58 -38.20
C GLU A 310 -17.30 -32.65 -39.34
N THR A 311 -16.98 -31.39 -39.04
CA THR A 311 -16.59 -30.39 -40.04
C THR A 311 -15.22 -30.73 -40.63
N CYS A 312 -14.25 -31.14 -39.80
CA CYS A 312 -12.98 -31.68 -40.29
C CYS A 312 -13.16 -32.97 -41.11
N ARG A 313 -13.94 -33.93 -40.60
CA ARG A 313 -14.29 -35.19 -41.30
C ARG A 313 -14.96 -34.95 -42.66
N THR A 314 -15.77 -33.90 -42.77
CA THR A 314 -16.45 -33.51 -44.02
C THR A 314 -15.45 -32.92 -45.01
N PHE A 315 -14.57 -32.01 -44.57
CA PHE A 315 -13.48 -31.47 -45.38
C PHE A 315 -12.52 -32.56 -45.87
N CYS A 316 -12.11 -33.47 -44.98
CA CYS A 316 -11.21 -34.59 -45.29
C CYS A 316 -11.90 -35.80 -45.93
N SER A 317 -13.17 -35.71 -46.35
CA SER A 317 -13.98 -36.85 -46.82
C SER A 317 -13.38 -37.68 -47.97
N ALA A 318 -12.45 -37.10 -48.75
CA ALA A 318 -11.72 -37.78 -49.83
C ALA A 318 -10.55 -38.67 -49.36
N TYR A 319 -10.06 -38.51 -48.12
CA TYR A 319 -8.80 -39.10 -47.64
C TYR A 319 -9.01 -40.36 -46.77
N ASN A 320 -7.93 -41.09 -46.45
CA ASN A 320 -7.99 -42.23 -45.50
C ASN A 320 -7.98 -41.79 -44.04
N TYR A 321 -7.33 -40.67 -43.74
CA TYR A 321 -7.22 -40.12 -42.39
C TYR A 321 -7.65 -38.65 -42.36
N PHE A 322 -8.27 -38.25 -41.25
CA PHE A 322 -8.33 -36.87 -40.83
C PHE A 322 -7.80 -36.75 -39.40
N GLY A 323 -7.32 -35.58 -39.00
CA GLY A 323 -7.06 -35.27 -37.62
C GLY A 323 -7.21 -33.79 -37.32
N VAL A 324 -7.42 -33.46 -36.04
CA VAL A 324 -7.56 -32.07 -35.58
C VAL A 324 -6.49 -31.75 -34.55
N GLU A 325 -5.94 -30.53 -34.65
CA GLU A 325 -4.90 -29.97 -33.78
C GLU A 325 -5.31 -28.56 -33.30
N TYR A 326 -4.69 -28.07 -32.22
CA TYR A 326 -4.86 -26.69 -31.70
C TYR A 326 -6.34 -26.24 -31.54
N ALA A 327 -7.26 -27.17 -31.25
CA ALA A 327 -8.71 -26.95 -31.19
C ALA A 327 -9.40 -26.48 -32.50
N ARG A 328 -8.65 -26.01 -33.51
CA ARG A 328 -9.15 -25.27 -34.68
C ARG A 328 -8.64 -25.75 -36.03
N GLU A 329 -7.57 -26.53 -36.07
CA GLU A 329 -6.83 -26.87 -37.30
C GLU A 329 -7.13 -28.30 -37.75
N CYS A 330 -7.63 -28.47 -38.97
CA CYS A 330 -7.95 -29.75 -39.57
C CYS A 330 -6.88 -30.15 -40.58
N TYR A 331 -6.47 -31.42 -40.54
CA TYR A 331 -5.43 -32.00 -41.40
C TYR A 331 -5.89 -33.33 -42.01
N CYS A 332 -5.67 -33.52 -43.32
CA CYS A 332 -6.06 -34.71 -44.07
C CYS A 332 -4.85 -35.44 -44.66
N GLY A 333 -4.92 -36.76 -44.77
CA GLY A 333 -3.90 -37.53 -45.48
C GLY A 333 -4.28 -38.98 -45.78
N ASN A 334 -3.57 -39.60 -46.72
CA ASN A 334 -3.76 -41.02 -47.05
C ASN A 334 -2.79 -41.95 -46.30
N THR A 335 -1.71 -41.39 -45.75
CA THR A 335 -0.65 -41.99 -44.94
C THR A 335 -0.11 -40.93 -43.98
N PHE A 336 0.56 -41.35 -42.90
CA PHE A 336 1.34 -40.44 -42.04
C PHE A 336 2.70 -40.13 -42.66
N ASN A 337 3.22 -38.93 -42.38
CA ASN A 337 4.59 -38.58 -42.70
C ASN A 337 5.60 -39.21 -41.72
N ALA A 338 6.82 -39.44 -42.20
CA ALA A 338 7.86 -40.13 -41.44
C ALA A 338 8.24 -39.39 -40.15
N GLY A 339 8.24 -40.12 -39.03
CA GLY A 339 8.49 -39.55 -37.70
C GLY A 339 7.24 -39.28 -36.86
N SER A 340 6.02 -39.32 -37.43
CA SER A 340 4.79 -39.27 -36.62
C SER A 340 4.58 -40.59 -35.87
N VAL A 341 4.64 -40.53 -34.53
CA VAL A 341 4.50 -41.68 -33.63
C VAL A 341 3.22 -41.59 -32.80
N ALA A 342 2.78 -42.72 -32.25
CA ALA A 342 1.62 -42.76 -31.36
C ALA A 342 1.95 -42.02 -30.04
N ALA A 343 1.02 -41.18 -29.59
CA ALA A 343 1.09 -40.48 -28.31
C ALA A 343 0.02 -41.05 -27.35
N PRO A 344 0.17 -40.85 -26.02
CA PRO A 344 -0.91 -41.15 -25.08
C PRO A 344 -2.20 -40.43 -25.46
N ALA A 345 -3.35 -41.08 -25.29
CA ALA A 345 -4.65 -40.49 -25.64
C ALA A 345 -4.93 -39.17 -24.88
N THR A 346 -4.39 -39.06 -23.66
CA THR A 346 -4.46 -37.88 -22.78
C THR A 346 -3.68 -36.67 -23.30
N ASP A 347 -2.74 -36.84 -24.23
CA ASP A 347 -1.95 -35.73 -24.78
C ASP A 347 -2.79 -34.88 -25.76
N CYS A 348 -3.88 -35.43 -26.30
CA CYS A 348 -4.81 -34.72 -27.19
C CYS A 348 -5.95 -34.09 -26.38
N SER A 349 -5.62 -33.11 -25.52
CA SER A 349 -6.49 -32.60 -24.45
C SER A 349 -7.24 -31.29 -24.74
N PHE A 350 -7.07 -30.68 -25.91
CA PHE A 350 -7.77 -29.43 -26.26
C PHE A 350 -9.19 -29.73 -26.72
N LEU A 351 -10.15 -28.88 -26.34
CA LEU A 351 -11.55 -29.00 -26.76
C LEU A 351 -11.76 -28.38 -28.14
N CYS A 352 -12.60 -28.96 -28.99
CA CYS A 352 -12.91 -28.41 -30.32
C CYS A 352 -13.57 -27.03 -30.20
N MET A 353 -13.09 -26.00 -30.92
CA MET A 353 -13.63 -24.63 -30.77
C MET A 353 -15.12 -24.52 -31.11
N GLY A 354 -15.60 -25.33 -32.06
CA GLY A 354 -17.02 -25.45 -32.40
C GLY A 354 -17.81 -26.49 -31.58
N ASN A 355 -17.15 -27.30 -30.74
CA ASN A 355 -17.80 -28.30 -29.89
C ASN A 355 -17.01 -28.57 -28.59
N ALA A 356 -17.34 -27.83 -27.53
CA ALA A 356 -16.67 -27.93 -26.22
C ALA A 356 -16.89 -29.27 -25.49
N LEU A 357 -17.64 -30.23 -26.06
CA LEU A 357 -17.82 -31.58 -25.50
C LEU A 357 -16.87 -32.63 -26.13
N GLU A 358 -16.03 -32.23 -27.09
CA GLU A 358 -15.15 -33.13 -27.84
C GLU A 358 -13.69 -32.68 -27.86
N TYR A 359 -12.76 -33.64 -27.92
CA TYR A 359 -11.31 -33.36 -28.03
C TYR A 359 -10.83 -33.23 -29.49
N CYS A 360 -10.06 -32.17 -29.74
CA CYS A 360 -9.48 -31.79 -31.03
C CYS A 360 -7.96 -31.51 -30.90
N GLY A 361 -7.21 -32.55 -30.52
CA GLY A 361 -5.75 -32.52 -30.44
C GLY A 361 -5.19 -31.72 -29.26
N ALA A 362 -3.94 -31.27 -29.39
CA ALA A 362 -3.26 -30.24 -28.60
C ALA A 362 -2.02 -29.78 -29.39
N GLY A 363 -1.16 -28.93 -28.82
CA GLY A 363 0.06 -28.49 -29.51
C GLY A 363 1.03 -29.64 -29.81
N ASN A 364 1.36 -29.86 -31.08
CA ASN A 364 2.11 -31.02 -31.60
C ASN A 364 1.45 -32.38 -31.30
N ARG A 365 0.11 -32.40 -31.24
CA ARG A 365 -0.72 -33.57 -30.89
C ARG A 365 -2.00 -33.62 -31.71
N LEU A 366 -2.05 -34.51 -32.69
CA LEU A 366 -3.17 -34.65 -33.61
C LEU A 366 -4.16 -35.72 -33.11
N SER A 367 -5.43 -35.35 -32.90
CA SER A 367 -6.52 -36.32 -32.66
C SER A 367 -6.92 -36.96 -33.99
N VAL A 368 -6.44 -38.18 -34.27
CA VAL A 368 -6.59 -38.79 -35.61
C VAL A 368 -7.73 -39.80 -35.68
N TYR A 369 -8.40 -39.82 -36.83
CA TYR A 369 -9.47 -40.73 -37.22
C TYR A 369 -9.15 -41.38 -38.58
N VAL A 370 -9.45 -42.68 -38.74
CA VAL A 370 -9.17 -43.49 -39.94
C VAL A 370 -10.45 -44.02 -40.57
N LYS A 371 -10.52 -44.02 -41.90
CA LYS A 371 -11.67 -44.48 -42.69
C LYS A 371 -11.87 -45.99 -42.55
N ASP A 372 -13.11 -46.42 -42.35
CA ASP A 372 -13.49 -47.80 -41.98
C ASP A 372 -13.37 -48.86 -43.11
N THR A 373 -12.35 -48.74 -43.96
CA THR A 373 -12.03 -49.65 -45.07
C THR A 373 -10.52 -49.86 -45.29
N ALA A 374 -9.65 -49.29 -44.44
CA ALA A 374 -8.21 -49.22 -44.67
C ALA A 374 -7.38 -50.11 -43.72
N ALA A 375 -7.31 -51.42 -43.99
CA ALA A 375 -6.35 -52.34 -43.38
C ALA A 375 -5.83 -53.36 -44.41
N PRO A 376 -4.53 -53.69 -44.38
CA PRO A 376 -4.17 -55.12 -44.38
C PRO A 376 -2.96 -55.48 -43.49
N SER A 377 -2.90 -56.76 -43.12
CA SER A 377 -1.84 -57.42 -42.34
C SER A 377 -0.68 -57.94 -43.22
N GLY A 378 0.48 -58.26 -42.63
CA GLY A 378 1.52 -59.06 -43.31
C GLY A 378 2.86 -59.16 -42.55
N SER A 379 3.50 -60.33 -42.54
CA SER A 379 4.70 -60.61 -41.73
C SER A 379 5.88 -61.17 -42.55
N SER A 380 7.13 -60.81 -42.16
CA SER A 380 8.40 -61.56 -42.35
C SER A 380 8.89 -61.89 -43.79
N SER A 381 10.15 -61.69 -44.19
CA SER A 381 11.36 -62.32 -43.60
C SER A 381 12.69 -61.96 -44.32
N VAL A 382 13.78 -61.94 -43.54
CA VAL A 382 15.23 -62.27 -43.78
C VAL A 382 15.89 -62.11 -45.18
N GLY A 383 17.03 -61.38 -45.18
CA GLY A 383 18.17 -61.48 -46.13
C GLY A 383 19.47 -61.00 -45.46
N VAL A 384 20.66 -61.54 -45.78
CA VAL A 384 21.87 -61.43 -44.92
C VAL A 384 23.18 -61.15 -45.71
N SER A 385 24.16 -60.50 -45.03
CA SER A 385 25.61 -60.35 -45.37
C SER A 385 26.02 -58.97 -45.94
N SER A 386 27.21 -58.40 -45.66
CA SER A 386 28.23 -58.64 -44.60
C SER A 386 29.36 -57.59 -44.67
N THR A 387 29.86 -57.10 -43.52
CA THR A 387 31.16 -56.38 -43.32
C THR A 387 31.38 -55.07 -44.11
N SER A 388 32.26 -54.12 -43.75
CA SER A 388 33.38 -54.07 -42.77
C SER A 388 33.58 -52.66 -42.19
N SER A 389 34.48 -52.51 -41.21
CA SER A 389 34.82 -51.26 -40.52
C SER A 389 36.05 -50.54 -41.08
N SER A 390 36.09 -49.21 -40.93
CA SER A 390 37.31 -48.38 -41.01
C SER A 390 37.06 -46.98 -40.42
N SER A 391 38.11 -46.19 -40.14
CA SER A 391 38.07 -45.09 -39.16
C SER A 391 39.03 -43.92 -39.44
N VAL A 392 38.68 -42.73 -38.90
CA VAL A 392 39.53 -41.53 -38.70
C VAL A 392 39.96 -40.74 -39.95
N ALA A 393 39.58 -39.45 -40.00
CA ALA A 393 40.47 -38.33 -40.39
C ALA A 393 39.81 -36.97 -40.08
N SER A 394 40.62 -35.98 -39.65
CA SER A 394 40.20 -34.58 -39.45
C SER A 394 40.73 -33.70 -40.57
N SER A 395 39.98 -32.68 -41.00
CA SER A 395 40.49 -31.64 -41.93
C SER A 395 39.82 -30.29 -41.71
N SER A 396 40.56 -29.20 -41.98
CA SER A 396 40.14 -27.81 -41.77
C SER A 396 39.18 -27.30 -42.84
N ALA A 397 38.25 -26.43 -42.44
CA ALA A 397 37.19 -25.92 -43.31
C ALA A 397 37.68 -24.91 -44.39
N PRO A 398 37.01 -24.82 -45.56
CA PRO A 398 37.39 -23.93 -46.66
C PRO A 398 36.92 -22.47 -46.45
N THR A 399 37.69 -21.52 -46.98
CA THR A 399 37.35 -20.09 -47.00
C THR A 399 36.32 -19.75 -48.10
N VAL A 400 35.28 -19.02 -47.74
CA VAL A 400 34.18 -18.66 -48.66
C VAL A 400 34.54 -17.45 -49.52
N SER A 401 34.69 -17.66 -50.83
CA SER A 401 35.04 -16.64 -51.81
C SER A 401 33.82 -15.84 -52.30
N GLY A 402 34.00 -14.54 -52.54
CA GLY A 402 33.02 -13.68 -53.21
C GLY A 402 32.01 -12.98 -52.30
N LEU A 403 32.24 -12.95 -50.98
CA LEU A 403 31.45 -12.13 -50.05
C LEU A 403 31.63 -10.62 -50.35
N PRO A 404 30.66 -9.76 -50.00
CA PRO A 404 30.78 -8.31 -50.18
C PRO A 404 31.97 -7.73 -49.41
N THR A 405 32.58 -6.64 -49.90
CA THR A 405 33.69 -5.97 -49.21
C THR A 405 33.35 -5.64 -47.75
N GLY A 406 34.24 -6.06 -46.84
CA GLY A 406 34.09 -5.98 -45.38
C GLY A 406 33.53 -7.25 -44.71
N TRP A 407 32.93 -8.17 -45.47
CA TRP A 407 32.23 -9.32 -44.92
C TRP A 407 33.12 -10.57 -44.82
N SER A 408 32.93 -11.33 -43.73
CA SER A 408 33.64 -12.56 -43.42
C SER A 408 32.69 -13.60 -42.81
N SER A 409 33.05 -14.89 -42.87
CA SER A 409 32.25 -15.94 -42.22
C SER A 409 32.51 -15.98 -40.71
N GLN A 410 31.43 -16.08 -39.94
CA GLN A 410 31.43 -16.24 -38.49
C GLN A 410 31.14 -17.70 -38.08
N GLY A 411 31.23 -18.65 -39.01
CA GLY A 411 30.99 -20.07 -38.76
C GLY A 411 29.51 -20.46 -38.69
N CYS A 412 29.25 -21.60 -38.05
CA CYS A 412 27.91 -22.15 -37.84
C CYS A 412 27.38 -21.76 -36.47
N TRP A 413 26.11 -21.37 -36.40
CA TRP A 413 25.44 -20.94 -35.17
C TRP A 413 24.18 -21.76 -34.94
N ILE A 414 23.90 -22.07 -33.69
CA ILE A 414 22.67 -22.71 -33.23
C ILE A 414 21.59 -21.64 -33.08
N ASP A 415 20.39 -21.88 -33.59
CA ASP A 415 19.25 -21.00 -33.33
C ASP A 415 18.80 -21.10 -31.87
N GLY A 416 18.42 -19.97 -31.28
CA GLY A 416 18.07 -19.91 -29.86
C GLY A 416 16.81 -20.70 -29.52
N ALA A 417 16.75 -21.25 -28.30
CA ALA A 417 15.55 -21.94 -27.79
C ALA A 417 14.28 -21.05 -27.75
N HIS A 418 14.46 -19.73 -27.91
CA HIS A 418 13.41 -18.72 -27.94
C HIS A 418 13.19 -18.10 -29.35
N GLY A 419 13.81 -18.66 -30.40
CA GLY A 419 13.57 -18.29 -31.80
C GLY A 419 14.82 -17.94 -32.60
N ARG A 420 14.60 -17.54 -33.86
CA ARG A 420 15.64 -17.21 -34.85
C ARG A 420 16.64 -16.17 -34.31
N ILE A 421 17.93 -16.37 -34.59
CA ILE A 421 19.01 -15.48 -34.15
C ILE A 421 19.19 -14.24 -35.05
N LEU A 422 18.49 -14.19 -36.20
CA LEU A 422 18.37 -13.04 -37.09
C LEU A 422 16.89 -12.74 -37.33
N SER A 423 16.51 -11.45 -37.30
CA SER A 423 15.11 -11.02 -37.16
C SER A 423 14.32 -10.83 -38.46
N TYR A 424 14.96 -10.90 -39.63
CA TYR A 424 14.29 -10.72 -40.92
C TYR A 424 14.56 -11.91 -41.85
N GLN A 425 13.52 -12.53 -42.41
CA GLN A 425 13.65 -13.56 -43.45
C GLN A 425 13.35 -12.99 -44.84
N SER A 426 14.24 -13.24 -45.79
CA SER A 426 14.00 -13.03 -47.22
C SER A 426 13.27 -14.25 -47.81
N PRO A 427 12.38 -14.09 -48.82
CA PRO A 427 11.72 -15.22 -49.48
C PRO A 427 12.69 -16.31 -49.96
N ASP A 428 12.34 -17.56 -49.65
CA ASP A 428 13.18 -18.74 -49.91
C ASP A 428 13.53 -18.90 -51.41
N SER A 429 14.79 -19.23 -51.69
CA SER A 429 15.34 -19.15 -53.05
C SER A 429 16.20 -20.36 -53.42
N GLN A 430 15.96 -20.92 -54.61
CA GLN A 430 16.83 -21.93 -55.21
C GLN A 430 18.17 -21.35 -55.73
N ALA A 431 18.32 -20.02 -55.75
CA ALA A 431 19.59 -19.35 -55.99
C ALA A 431 20.34 -19.00 -54.68
N ASN A 432 19.85 -19.46 -53.52
CA ASN A 432 20.44 -19.13 -52.23
C ASN A 432 21.88 -19.66 -52.09
N SER A 433 22.72 -18.82 -51.48
CA SER A 433 24.11 -19.08 -51.16
C SER A 433 24.57 -18.04 -50.13
N GLN A 434 25.65 -18.30 -49.38
CA GLN A 434 26.19 -17.31 -48.43
C GLN A 434 26.51 -15.98 -49.14
N THR A 435 27.07 -16.06 -50.35
CA THR A 435 27.33 -14.87 -51.18
C THR A 435 26.07 -14.13 -51.61
N ALA A 436 25.03 -14.85 -52.07
CA ALA A 436 23.77 -14.23 -52.49
C ALA A 436 23.04 -13.58 -51.30
N CYS A 437 22.96 -14.28 -50.17
CA CYS A 437 22.30 -13.79 -48.97
C CYS A 437 23.05 -12.59 -48.36
N ALA A 438 24.38 -12.62 -48.26
CA ALA A 438 25.17 -11.48 -47.82
C ALA A 438 24.98 -10.24 -48.71
N THR A 439 24.89 -10.45 -50.04
CA THR A 439 24.64 -9.36 -50.99
C THR A 439 23.23 -8.78 -50.82
N LEU A 440 22.22 -9.65 -50.62
CA LEU A 440 20.83 -9.25 -50.38
C LEU A 440 20.71 -8.46 -49.07
N CYS A 441 21.21 -9.00 -47.96
CA CYS A 441 21.14 -8.35 -46.65
C CYS A 441 21.91 -7.03 -46.62
N LYS A 442 23.10 -6.95 -47.23
CA LYS A 442 23.86 -5.69 -47.37
C LYS A 442 23.08 -4.63 -48.16
N ASN A 443 22.43 -5.02 -49.26
CA ASN A 443 21.60 -4.10 -50.06
C ASN A 443 20.33 -3.67 -49.33
N ALA A 444 19.82 -4.48 -48.40
CA ALA A 444 18.73 -4.15 -47.49
C ALA A 444 19.18 -3.39 -46.21
N GLY A 445 20.45 -3.02 -46.10
CA GLY A 445 20.97 -2.21 -44.99
C GLY A 445 21.42 -2.97 -43.74
N TYR A 446 21.45 -4.31 -43.78
CA TYR A 446 21.86 -5.16 -42.66
C TYR A 446 23.37 -5.46 -42.66
N SER A 447 23.96 -5.63 -41.48
CA SER A 447 25.39 -5.96 -41.29
C SER A 447 25.69 -7.46 -41.17
N ILE A 448 24.67 -8.30 -40.95
CA ILE A 448 24.75 -9.76 -40.83
C ILE A 448 23.78 -10.42 -41.82
N SER A 449 24.19 -11.56 -42.37
CA SER A 449 23.32 -12.49 -43.07
C SER A 449 23.56 -13.92 -42.61
N GLY A 450 22.51 -14.73 -42.56
CA GLY A 450 22.55 -16.14 -42.23
C GLY A 450 21.80 -16.98 -43.25
N VAL A 451 22.32 -18.15 -43.58
CA VAL A 451 21.67 -19.10 -44.48
C VAL A 451 21.38 -20.43 -43.80
N GLU A 452 20.19 -20.96 -44.04
CA GLU A 452 19.61 -22.12 -43.35
C GLU A 452 18.77 -22.97 -44.32
N TYR A 453 18.51 -24.23 -43.95
CA TYR A 453 17.68 -25.18 -44.72
C TYR A 453 17.97 -25.22 -46.23
N SER A 454 19.20 -24.94 -46.64
CA SER A 454 19.63 -24.75 -48.04
C SER A 454 19.08 -23.48 -48.72
N VAL A 455 17.76 -23.25 -48.68
CA VAL A 455 17.06 -22.22 -49.48
C VAL A 455 16.78 -20.91 -48.73
N GLN A 456 16.89 -20.89 -47.40
CA GLN A 456 16.46 -19.74 -46.59
C GLN A 456 17.60 -18.74 -46.38
N CYS A 457 17.25 -17.45 -46.39
CA CYS A 457 18.17 -16.34 -46.16
C CYS A 457 17.59 -15.40 -45.11
N PHE A 458 18.34 -15.16 -44.04
CA PHE A 458 17.99 -14.28 -42.94
C PHE A 458 18.97 -13.11 -42.85
N CYS A 459 18.49 -11.96 -42.39
CA CYS A 459 19.26 -10.73 -42.21
C CYS A 459 19.08 -10.16 -40.80
N GLY A 460 20.09 -9.45 -40.30
CA GLY A 460 20.01 -8.74 -39.02
C GLY A 460 21.24 -7.86 -38.78
N ASN A 461 21.26 -7.18 -37.64
CA ASN A 461 22.39 -6.32 -37.24
C ASN A 461 23.13 -6.83 -35.98
N SER A 462 22.60 -7.87 -35.34
CA SER A 462 23.15 -8.55 -34.17
C SER A 462 22.66 -10.00 -34.14
N ILE A 463 23.38 -10.90 -33.46
CA ILE A 463 22.89 -12.23 -33.09
C ILE A 463 21.94 -12.08 -31.90
N LEU A 464 20.71 -12.56 -32.05
CA LEU A 464 19.65 -12.51 -31.04
C LEU A 464 19.47 -13.86 -30.32
N ASN A 465 18.52 -13.92 -29.38
CA ASN A 465 18.04 -15.16 -28.75
C ASN A 465 19.11 -16.07 -28.12
N GLY A 466 20.28 -15.51 -27.78
CA GLY A 466 21.39 -16.26 -27.18
C GLY A 466 22.06 -17.24 -28.14
N GLY A 467 22.04 -16.98 -29.45
CA GLY A 467 22.66 -17.83 -30.47
C GLY A 467 24.13 -18.17 -30.15
N VAL A 468 24.47 -19.46 -30.24
CA VAL A 468 25.79 -19.99 -29.85
C VAL A 468 26.51 -20.56 -31.08
N GLN A 469 27.80 -20.27 -31.23
CA GLN A 469 28.63 -20.94 -32.25
C GLN A 469 28.77 -22.44 -31.99
N THR A 470 28.70 -23.23 -33.06
CA THR A 470 28.96 -24.67 -33.04
C THR A 470 29.92 -25.06 -34.18
N ALA A 471 30.25 -26.35 -34.26
CA ALA A 471 31.13 -26.86 -35.31
C ALA A 471 30.57 -26.56 -36.71
N ILE A 472 31.43 -26.08 -37.61
CA ILE A 472 31.06 -25.73 -38.99
C ILE A 472 30.52 -26.93 -39.81
N THR A 473 30.79 -28.16 -39.34
CA THR A 473 30.22 -29.41 -39.84
C THR A 473 28.70 -29.52 -39.66
N ASP A 474 28.15 -28.88 -38.62
CA ASP A 474 26.73 -28.99 -38.27
C ASP A 474 25.87 -28.27 -39.31
N CYS A 475 26.38 -27.18 -39.87
CA CYS A 475 25.83 -26.48 -41.05
C CYS A 475 26.12 -27.30 -42.32
N SER A 476 25.62 -28.53 -42.37
CA SER A 476 25.97 -29.55 -43.35
C SER A 476 25.31 -29.39 -44.73
N ASN A 477 24.20 -28.67 -44.85
CA ASN A 477 23.44 -28.53 -46.09
C ASN A 477 24.23 -27.74 -47.15
N THR A 478 24.14 -28.17 -48.40
CA THR A 478 24.80 -27.52 -49.53
C THR A 478 23.92 -26.42 -50.12
N CYS A 479 24.49 -25.25 -50.41
CA CYS A 479 23.74 -24.13 -51.00
C CYS A 479 23.32 -24.45 -52.46
N PRO A 480 22.05 -24.30 -52.85
CA PRO A 480 21.59 -24.64 -54.20
C PRO A 480 22.14 -23.66 -55.26
N GLY A 481 22.32 -22.38 -54.90
CA GLY A 481 22.96 -21.39 -55.77
C GLY A 481 24.48 -21.49 -55.87
N ASN A 482 25.14 -22.26 -55.00
CA ASN A 482 26.59 -22.54 -55.09
C ASN A 482 26.96 -23.82 -54.32
N ALA A 483 27.15 -24.92 -55.03
CA ALA A 483 27.42 -26.22 -54.42
C ALA A 483 28.75 -26.33 -53.62
N ALA A 484 29.65 -25.33 -53.73
CA ALA A 484 30.85 -25.24 -52.90
C ALA A 484 30.62 -24.53 -51.54
N GLN A 485 29.44 -23.94 -51.32
CA GLN A 485 29.08 -23.24 -50.09
C GLN A 485 28.08 -24.05 -49.24
N LYS A 486 28.02 -23.72 -47.94
CA LYS A 486 27.16 -24.39 -46.96
C LYS A 486 26.06 -23.47 -46.42
N CYS A 487 24.82 -23.93 -46.49
CA CYS A 487 23.61 -23.17 -46.20
C CYS A 487 22.85 -23.79 -45.01
N GLY A 488 23.55 -23.82 -43.88
CA GLY A 488 23.01 -24.25 -42.59
C GLY A 488 22.70 -25.74 -42.48
N ALA A 489 21.80 -26.09 -41.57
CA ALA A 489 21.06 -27.34 -41.47
C ALA A 489 19.73 -27.05 -40.76
N GLY A 490 19.07 -28.05 -40.16
CA GLY A 490 18.01 -27.77 -39.18
C GLY A 490 18.59 -27.10 -37.94
N ASP A 491 17.94 -26.04 -37.44
CA ASP A 491 18.34 -25.22 -36.28
C ASP A 491 19.83 -24.77 -36.28
N ARG A 492 20.44 -24.68 -37.47
CA ARG A 492 21.86 -24.36 -37.69
C ARG A 492 21.99 -23.33 -38.80
N MET A 493 22.27 -22.09 -38.46
CA MET A 493 22.44 -20.99 -39.42
C MET A 493 23.92 -20.75 -39.71
N ASN A 494 24.32 -20.73 -40.99
CA ASN A 494 25.70 -20.41 -41.37
C ASN A 494 25.81 -18.89 -41.58
N ILE A 495 26.57 -18.22 -40.71
CA ILE A 495 26.58 -16.75 -40.60
C ILE A 495 27.77 -16.14 -41.35
N VAL A 496 27.52 -15.06 -42.07
CA VAL A 496 28.53 -14.17 -42.62
C VAL A 496 28.16 -12.70 -42.31
N SER A 497 29.13 -11.87 -41.92
CA SER A 497 28.89 -10.51 -41.42
C SER A 497 30.03 -9.53 -41.67
N ASN A 498 29.70 -8.24 -41.65
CA ASN A 498 30.61 -7.11 -41.80
C ASN A 498 31.42 -6.82 -40.53
N GLY A 499 32.37 -7.70 -40.21
CA GLY A 499 33.09 -7.72 -38.92
C GLY A 499 32.41 -8.62 -37.88
N PRO A 500 33.00 -8.77 -36.68
CA PRO A 500 32.42 -9.58 -35.60
C PRO A 500 31.03 -9.06 -35.22
N PRO A 501 30.00 -9.92 -35.11
CA PRO A 501 28.66 -9.50 -34.76
C PRO A 501 28.48 -9.33 -33.25
N ASP A 502 27.71 -8.32 -32.83
CA ASP A 502 27.25 -8.21 -31.45
C ASP A 502 26.28 -9.36 -31.12
N ILE A 503 26.42 -9.93 -29.92
CA ILE A 503 25.64 -11.09 -29.47
C ILE A 503 24.79 -10.69 -28.26
N PHE A 504 23.48 -10.75 -28.41
CA PHE A 504 22.53 -10.61 -27.31
C PHE A 504 22.18 -11.99 -26.75
N ALA A 505 22.19 -12.10 -25.42
CA ALA A 505 21.71 -13.28 -24.71
C ALA A 505 20.23 -13.54 -25.01
N ALA A 506 19.76 -14.76 -24.73
CA ALA A 506 18.34 -15.07 -24.76
C ALA A 506 17.58 -14.15 -23.80
N PRO A 507 16.37 -13.69 -24.14
CA PRO A 507 15.54 -12.90 -23.23
C PRO A 507 15.36 -13.66 -21.91
N ALA A 508 15.61 -12.99 -20.79
CA ALA A 508 15.47 -13.57 -19.45
C ALA A 508 14.95 -12.51 -18.46
N PRO A 509 14.44 -12.90 -17.28
CA PRO A 509 14.16 -11.94 -16.22
C PRO A 509 15.46 -11.20 -15.83
N GLN A 510 15.38 -9.89 -15.57
CA GLN A 510 16.58 -9.07 -15.36
C GLN A 510 17.13 -9.27 -13.94
N LEU A 511 17.96 -10.28 -13.74
CA LEU A 511 18.47 -10.64 -12.39
C LEU A 511 19.53 -9.68 -11.82
N ARG A 512 20.06 -8.74 -12.62
CA ARG A 512 21.20 -7.86 -12.26
C ARG A 512 21.13 -6.49 -12.94
N GLY A 513 21.91 -5.54 -12.42
CA GLY A 513 21.94 -4.17 -12.94
C GLY A 513 20.62 -3.42 -12.70
N LEU A 514 19.93 -3.75 -11.60
CA LEU A 514 18.62 -3.19 -11.26
C LEU A 514 18.76 -1.80 -10.62
N SER A 515 17.80 -0.92 -10.90
CA SER A 515 17.75 0.45 -10.35
C SER A 515 17.37 0.47 -8.87
N GLY A 516 18.34 0.19 -7.99
CA GLY A 516 18.17 0.16 -6.54
C GLY A 516 18.14 -1.26 -5.97
N SER A 517 17.62 -1.41 -4.75
CA SER A 517 17.70 -2.67 -3.99
C SER A 517 16.58 -3.65 -4.35
N TRP A 518 16.33 -3.84 -5.64
CA TRP A 518 15.31 -4.75 -6.16
C TRP A 518 15.87 -6.17 -6.36
N THR A 519 15.03 -7.17 -6.12
CA THR A 519 15.33 -8.58 -6.35
C THR A 519 14.17 -9.23 -7.11
N TYR A 520 14.47 -9.95 -8.19
CA TYR A 520 13.49 -10.70 -8.98
C TYR A 520 12.89 -11.86 -8.16
N GLN A 521 11.59 -12.12 -8.33
CA GLN A 521 10.82 -13.08 -7.52
C GLN A 521 10.19 -14.22 -8.31
N GLY A 522 10.01 -14.05 -9.63
CA GLY A 522 9.42 -15.07 -10.50
C GLY A 522 8.25 -14.56 -11.33
N CYS A 523 7.66 -15.46 -12.11
CA CYS A 523 6.42 -15.24 -12.84
C CYS A 523 5.19 -15.42 -11.93
N VAL A 524 4.23 -14.48 -11.97
CA VAL A 524 3.03 -14.45 -11.11
C VAL A 524 1.77 -14.23 -11.93
N GLN A 525 0.65 -14.83 -11.53
CA GLN A 525 -0.66 -14.56 -12.15
C GLN A 525 -1.11 -13.09 -12.02
N ASP A 526 -1.83 -12.60 -13.01
CA ASP A 526 -2.57 -11.34 -12.94
C ASP A 526 -4.00 -11.49 -13.46
N ASN A 527 -4.84 -10.50 -13.17
CA ASN A 527 -6.26 -10.40 -13.52
C ASN A 527 -7.11 -11.58 -13.03
N VAL A 528 -6.70 -12.19 -11.90
CA VAL A 528 -7.37 -13.34 -11.29
C VAL A 528 -8.77 -12.93 -10.85
N ASN A 529 -9.80 -13.57 -11.41
CA ASN A 529 -11.21 -13.21 -11.19
C ASN A 529 -11.51 -11.72 -11.45
N GLN A 530 -10.89 -11.13 -12.49
CA GLN A 530 -10.97 -9.70 -12.84
C GLN A 530 -10.31 -8.74 -11.83
N LYS A 531 -9.53 -9.26 -10.87
CA LYS A 531 -8.77 -8.47 -9.90
C LYS A 531 -7.29 -8.43 -10.30
N ARG A 532 -6.75 -7.22 -10.47
CA ARG A 532 -5.31 -7.02 -10.73
C ARG A 532 -4.48 -7.41 -9.49
N THR A 533 -3.30 -7.98 -9.73
CA THR A 533 -2.36 -8.39 -8.69
C THR A 533 -1.64 -7.21 -8.06
N PHE A 534 -1.29 -6.20 -8.85
CA PHE A 534 -0.86 -4.89 -8.37
C PHE A 534 -1.78 -3.83 -9.00
N PHE A 535 -2.24 -2.87 -8.20
CA PHE A 535 -3.36 -1.99 -8.58
C PHE A 535 -2.98 -0.93 -9.63
N TRP A 536 -1.81 -0.31 -9.50
CA TRP A 536 -1.46 0.85 -10.31
C TRP A 536 -0.79 0.46 -11.62
N GLN A 537 -1.56 0.48 -12.72
CA GLN A 537 -1.08 0.27 -14.08
C GLN A 537 -0.45 1.54 -14.67
N LEU A 538 0.72 1.37 -15.31
CA LEU A 538 1.43 2.34 -16.14
C LEU A 538 1.72 1.72 -17.51
N PHE A 539 1.73 2.53 -18.57
CA PHE A 539 2.01 2.09 -19.94
C PHE A 539 3.21 2.84 -20.53
N PHE A 540 4.20 2.10 -21.03
CA PHE A 540 5.45 2.63 -21.59
C PHE A 540 5.66 2.13 -23.04
N PRO A 541 4.90 2.66 -24.01
CA PRO A 541 4.85 2.13 -25.36
C PRO A 541 6.23 2.16 -26.04
N ASN A 542 6.66 1.00 -26.55
CA ASN A 542 7.93 0.79 -27.27
C ASN A 542 9.24 1.12 -26.51
N ILE A 543 9.17 1.58 -25.26
CA ILE A 543 10.35 2.01 -24.47
C ILE A 543 10.50 1.29 -23.12
N MET A 544 9.57 0.40 -22.77
CA MET A 544 9.57 -0.32 -21.50
C MET A 544 10.89 -1.06 -21.23
N THR A 545 11.45 -0.83 -20.05
CA THR A 545 12.52 -1.64 -19.45
C THR A 545 12.17 -1.95 -18.00
N PRO A 546 12.67 -3.06 -17.40
CA PRO A 546 12.46 -3.34 -15.98
C PRO A 546 12.87 -2.15 -15.12
N ASN A 547 14.06 -1.60 -15.33
CA ASN A 547 14.58 -0.45 -14.58
C ASN A 547 13.69 0.80 -14.61
N MET A 548 12.94 1.07 -15.68
CA MET A 548 11.97 2.18 -15.70
C MET A 548 10.79 1.93 -14.76
N CYS A 549 10.21 0.72 -14.82
CA CYS A 549 9.14 0.31 -13.90
C CYS A 549 9.62 0.34 -12.44
N LEU A 550 10.75 -0.31 -12.14
CA LEU A 550 11.32 -0.40 -10.79
C LEU A 550 11.64 0.98 -10.20
N SER A 551 12.20 1.89 -11.00
CA SER A 551 12.51 3.25 -10.55
C SER A 551 11.24 4.05 -10.23
N ARG A 552 10.19 3.92 -11.06
CA ARG A 552 8.92 4.65 -10.90
C ARG A 552 8.08 4.11 -9.74
N CYS A 553 8.04 2.79 -9.53
CA CYS A 553 7.43 2.20 -8.34
C CYS A 553 8.17 2.62 -7.06
N ALA A 554 9.52 2.59 -7.05
CA ALA A 554 10.32 3.03 -5.91
C ALA A 554 10.15 4.53 -5.60
N GLN A 555 10.07 5.39 -6.62
CA GLN A 555 9.81 6.84 -6.49
C GLN A 555 8.52 7.12 -5.70
N TYR A 556 7.51 6.25 -5.84
CA TYR A 556 6.22 6.37 -5.15
C TYR A 556 6.12 5.51 -3.89
N GLY A 557 7.19 4.84 -3.47
CA GLY A 557 7.23 4.03 -2.24
C GLY A 557 6.56 2.66 -2.35
N TYR A 558 6.36 2.11 -3.56
CA TYR A 558 5.86 0.75 -3.77
C TYR A 558 6.97 -0.28 -3.65
N MET A 559 6.78 -1.29 -2.80
CA MET A 559 7.80 -2.33 -2.54
C MET A 559 7.67 -3.56 -3.44
N ALA A 560 6.67 -3.60 -4.33
CA ALA A 560 6.58 -4.58 -5.41
C ALA A 560 6.32 -3.91 -6.76
N ALA A 561 6.86 -4.53 -7.81
CA ALA A 561 6.67 -4.15 -9.19
C ALA A 561 6.47 -5.40 -10.05
N GLY A 562 5.53 -5.36 -10.98
CA GLY A 562 5.30 -6.38 -11.99
C GLY A 562 5.32 -5.78 -13.38
N LEU A 563 5.77 -6.54 -14.38
CA LEU A 563 5.75 -6.13 -15.78
C LEU A 563 4.94 -7.11 -16.62
N GLU A 564 4.13 -6.58 -17.55
CA GLU A 564 3.21 -7.33 -18.42
C GLU A 564 3.28 -6.86 -19.89
N TYR A 565 2.87 -7.74 -20.82
CA TYR A 565 2.74 -7.49 -22.28
C TYR A 565 3.93 -6.79 -22.96
N GLY A 566 5.13 -6.83 -22.37
CA GLY A 566 6.30 -6.13 -22.89
C GLY A 566 6.27 -4.61 -22.76
N GLN A 567 5.14 -4.01 -22.33
CA GLN A 567 4.90 -2.55 -22.37
C GLN A 567 4.17 -2.00 -21.14
N GLU A 568 3.73 -2.83 -20.20
CA GLU A 568 2.97 -2.42 -19.02
C GLU A 568 3.74 -2.68 -17.72
N CYS A 569 3.63 -1.75 -16.78
CA CYS A 569 4.24 -1.80 -15.45
C CYS A 569 3.14 -1.65 -14.41
N TYR A 570 3.21 -2.45 -13.35
CA TYR A 570 2.23 -2.46 -12.28
C TYR A 570 2.92 -2.30 -10.93
N CYS A 571 2.60 -1.23 -10.22
CA CYS A 571 3.16 -0.95 -8.89
C CYS A 571 2.19 -1.35 -7.78
N GLY A 572 2.73 -1.95 -6.72
CA GLY A 572 1.99 -2.41 -5.55
C GLY A 572 2.95 -2.84 -4.44
N ASP A 573 2.50 -3.70 -3.54
CA ASP A 573 3.29 -4.23 -2.44
C ASP A 573 3.17 -5.76 -2.37
N PRO A 574 4.17 -6.50 -1.84
CA PRO A 574 4.22 -7.97 -1.98
C PRO A 574 2.98 -8.71 -1.46
N ALA A 575 2.31 -8.16 -0.45
CA ALA A 575 1.08 -8.69 0.11
C ALA A 575 -0.11 -8.68 -0.87
N ASN A 576 -0.09 -7.85 -1.93
CA ASN A 576 -1.20 -7.79 -2.89
C ASN A 576 -1.36 -9.09 -3.70
N ILE A 577 -0.30 -9.88 -3.90
CA ILE A 577 -0.39 -11.21 -4.55
C ILE A 577 -1.33 -12.12 -3.76
N ALA A 578 -1.18 -12.16 -2.42
CA ALA A 578 -2.06 -12.94 -1.56
C ALA A 578 -3.49 -12.37 -1.53
N THR A 579 -3.65 -11.04 -1.50
CA THR A 579 -5.00 -10.43 -1.45
C THR A 579 -5.72 -10.40 -2.81
N SER A 580 -5.03 -10.55 -3.95
CA SER A 580 -5.65 -10.79 -5.27
C SER A 580 -6.03 -12.25 -5.49
N GLY A 581 -5.45 -13.18 -4.71
CA GLY A 581 -5.58 -14.62 -4.93
C GLY A 581 -4.68 -15.14 -6.04
N ALA A 582 -3.66 -14.37 -6.44
CA ALA A 582 -2.68 -14.78 -7.44
C ALA A 582 -1.64 -15.74 -6.88
N THR A 583 -1.11 -16.57 -7.77
CA THR A 583 -0.07 -17.56 -7.45
C THR A 583 1.15 -17.40 -8.35
N PHE A 584 2.30 -17.86 -7.85
CA PHE A 584 3.52 -18.01 -8.65
C PHE A 584 3.36 -19.15 -9.66
N LEU A 585 3.98 -19.00 -10.82
CA LEU A 585 3.86 -19.89 -11.97
C LEU A 585 5.24 -20.32 -12.48
N PRO A 586 5.31 -21.39 -13.31
CA PRO A 586 6.53 -21.71 -14.04
C PRO A 586 7.02 -20.51 -14.86
N GLU A 587 8.31 -20.19 -14.74
CA GLU A 587 8.98 -19.05 -15.37
C GLU A 587 8.66 -18.88 -16.86
N ALA A 588 8.55 -19.99 -17.59
CA ALA A 588 8.23 -20.03 -19.01
C ALA A 588 6.81 -19.56 -19.39
N GLN A 589 5.95 -19.18 -18.42
CA GLN A 589 4.69 -18.47 -18.68
C GLN A 589 4.86 -16.94 -18.73
N CYS A 590 6.03 -16.42 -18.37
CA CYS A 590 6.44 -15.06 -18.63
C CYS A 590 7.43 -15.11 -19.80
N ASP A 591 6.92 -15.00 -21.02
CA ASP A 591 7.64 -15.21 -22.28
C ASP A 591 7.73 -13.95 -23.16
N VAL A 592 7.07 -12.85 -22.79
CA VAL A 592 7.02 -11.62 -23.57
C VAL A 592 8.23 -10.72 -23.28
N ILE A 593 8.90 -10.30 -24.34
CA ILE A 593 10.11 -9.47 -24.32
C ILE A 593 9.75 -8.00 -24.00
N CYS A 594 10.57 -7.33 -23.20
CA CYS A 594 10.45 -5.90 -22.92
C CYS A 594 10.68 -5.06 -24.20
N ALA A 595 9.73 -4.21 -24.57
CA ALA A 595 9.79 -3.48 -25.84
C ALA A 595 10.98 -2.52 -25.98
N GLY A 596 11.47 -1.96 -24.86
CA GLY A 596 12.69 -1.14 -24.80
C GLY A 596 13.96 -1.92 -24.40
N ASN A 597 13.90 -3.23 -24.17
CA ASN A 597 15.07 -4.07 -23.86
C ASN A 597 14.88 -5.50 -24.38
N ALA A 598 15.38 -5.77 -25.58
CA ALA A 598 15.25 -7.07 -26.25
C ALA A 598 15.91 -8.26 -25.53
N SER A 599 16.73 -8.03 -24.48
CA SER A 599 17.33 -9.08 -23.65
C SER A 599 16.63 -9.29 -22.31
N ALA A 600 15.53 -8.58 -22.02
CA ALA A 600 14.76 -8.72 -20.80
C ALA A 600 13.33 -9.22 -21.05
N ILE A 601 12.80 -9.99 -20.11
CA ILE A 601 11.39 -10.43 -20.07
C ILE A 601 10.55 -9.44 -19.24
N CYS A 602 9.35 -9.14 -19.75
CA CYS A 602 8.36 -8.23 -19.21
C CYS A 602 6.96 -8.88 -19.26
N GLY A 603 6.85 -10.04 -18.61
CA GLY A 603 5.58 -10.74 -18.36
C GLY A 603 5.10 -11.65 -19.47
N GLY A 604 3.80 -11.84 -19.53
CA GLY A 604 3.05 -12.68 -20.47
C GLY A 604 1.55 -12.42 -20.34
N GLY A 605 0.70 -13.15 -21.06
CA GLY A 605 -0.75 -12.89 -21.07
C GLY A 605 -1.45 -13.21 -19.74
N GLY A 606 -1.76 -12.19 -18.94
CA GLY A 606 -2.25 -12.35 -17.56
C GLY A 606 -1.13 -12.80 -16.61
N LYS A 607 0.11 -12.35 -16.82
CA LYS A 607 1.33 -12.87 -16.17
C LYS A 607 2.35 -11.74 -15.91
N LEU A 608 2.60 -11.43 -14.63
CA LEU A 608 3.61 -10.46 -14.23
C LEU A 608 4.98 -11.12 -14.07
N THR A 609 6.01 -10.53 -14.67
CA THR A 609 7.41 -10.72 -14.24
C THR A 609 7.65 -9.84 -13.03
N THR A 610 7.79 -10.42 -11.84
CA THR A 610 7.72 -9.69 -10.56
C THR A 610 9.07 -9.47 -9.87
N TYR A 611 9.21 -8.31 -9.23
CA TYR A 611 10.37 -7.88 -8.47
C TYR A 611 9.90 -7.27 -7.14
N PHE A 612 10.58 -7.57 -6.04
CA PHE A 612 10.35 -6.91 -4.74
C PHE A 612 11.55 -6.07 -4.32
N TRP A 613 11.29 -5.04 -3.54
CA TRP A 613 12.32 -4.27 -2.86
C TRP A 613 12.84 -5.05 -1.65
N THR A 614 14.17 -5.10 -1.53
CA THR A 614 14.92 -5.91 -0.56
C THR A 614 15.98 -5.10 0.21
N GLY A 615 16.01 -3.77 0.00
CA GLY A 615 16.82 -2.85 0.81
C GLY A 615 16.09 -2.39 2.07
N THR A 616 16.55 -1.28 2.66
CA THR A 616 15.81 -0.58 3.71
C THR A 616 14.37 -0.30 3.24
N PRO A 617 13.32 -0.73 3.97
CA PRO A 617 11.94 -0.59 3.52
C PRO A 617 11.57 0.85 3.15
N LEU A 618 10.86 1.02 2.02
CA LEU A 618 10.43 2.34 1.54
C LEU A 618 9.37 2.98 2.46
N TYR A 619 8.66 2.16 3.22
CA TYR A 619 7.80 2.55 4.33
C TYR A 619 7.75 1.44 5.39
N SER A 620 7.28 1.76 6.58
CA SER A 620 6.97 0.82 7.65
C SER A 620 5.84 1.38 8.50
N TRP A 621 4.78 0.60 8.70
CA TRP A 621 3.58 1.03 9.42
C TRP A 621 3.41 0.21 10.70
N THR A 622 2.97 0.85 11.78
CA THR A 622 2.74 0.18 13.07
C THR A 622 1.26 -0.13 13.27
N PHE A 623 0.92 -1.35 13.69
CA PHE A 623 -0.46 -1.84 13.88
C PHE A 623 -0.74 -2.26 15.33
N PRO A 624 -0.75 -1.33 16.30
CA PRO A 624 -1.00 -1.63 17.71
C PRO A 624 -2.36 -2.31 17.94
N GLN A 625 -2.40 -3.26 18.86
CA GLN A 625 -3.61 -3.98 19.30
C GLN A 625 -3.93 -3.73 20.79
N ASP A 626 -3.39 -2.63 21.33
CA ASP A 626 -3.54 -2.20 22.72
C ASP A 626 -3.91 -0.70 22.77
N TYR A 627 -3.76 -0.05 23.93
CA TYR A 627 -4.08 1.38 24.11
C TYR A 627 -3.42 2.31 23.07
N ARG A 628 -2.33 1.89 22.42
CA ARG A 628 -1.64 2.65 21.37
C ARG A 628 -2.43 2.75 20.06
N ALA A 629 -3.49 1.97 19.90
CA ALA A 629 -4.46 2.12 18.82
C ALA A 629 -5.45 3.28 19.05
N GLY A 630 -5.50 3.86 20.26
CA GLY A 630 -6.59 4.76 20.66
C GLY A 630 -7.94 4.02 20.77
N GLN A 631 -9.03 4.77 20.90
CA GLN A 631 -10.38 4.19 21.00
C GLN A 631 -11.44 5.14 20.44
N TYR A 632 -12.38 4.62 19.63
CA TYR A 632 -13.63 5.32 19.31
C TYR A 632 -14.65 5.15 20.45
N GLN A 633 -15.32 6.22 20.84
CA GLN A 633 -16.39 6.23 21.84
C GLN A 633 -17.58 7.09 21.34
N PRO A 634 -18.84 6.67 21.53
CA PRO A 634 -19.99 7.52 21.25
C PRO A 634 -20.03 8.70 22.23
N LEU A 635 -20.32 9.91 21.72
CA LEU A 635 -20.47 11.11 22.54
C LEU A 635 -21.94 11.43 22.81
N ILE A 636 -22.71 11.68 21.74
CA ILE A 636 -24.14 12.07 21.80
C ILE A 636 -24.75 11.93 20.39
N THR A 637 -26.07 11.78 20.28
CA THR A 637 -26.77 11.93 19.00
C THR A 637 -27.02 13.42 18.71
N GLY A 638 -26.65 13.87 17.51
CA GLY A 638 -26.92 15.20 16.98
C GLY A 638 -28.39 15.45 16.67
N LEU A 639 -28.77 16.74 16.64
CA LEU A 639 -30.09 17.19 16.17
C LEU A 639 -30.13 17.47 14.66
N THR A 640 -28.97 17.48 14.01
CA THR A 640 -28.76 17.71 12.59
C THR A 640 -27.45 17.01 12.16
N ILE A 641 -27.13 17.03 10.87
CA ILE A 641 -25.85 16.52 10.34
C ILE A 641 -24.90 17.72 10.18
N PRO A 642 -23.83 17.84 10.98
CA PRO A 642 -22.97 19.02 10.92
C PRO A 642 -21.99 18.98 9.74
N LEU A 643 -22.04 20.03 8.92
CA LEU A 643 -21.18 20.25 7.75
C LEU A 643 -20.08 21.29 8.03
N ILE A 644 -20.22 22.04 9.13
CA ILE A 644 -19.14 22.83 9.75
C ILE A 644 -19.15 22.54 11.25
N SER A 645 -17.96 22.29 11.82
CA SER A 645 -17.76 21.99 13.24
C SER A 645 -16.65 22.85 13.85
N VAL A 646 -16.95 23.57 14.94
CA VAL A 646 -16.02 24.51 15.59
C VAL A 646 -16.13 24.44 17.11
N GLN A 647 -15.04 24.25 17.86
CA GLN A 647 -15.08 24.46 19.32
C GLN A 647 -14.83 25.94 19.64
N ALA A 648 -15.84 26.63 20.14
CA ALA A 648 -15.78 28.04 20.47
C ALA A 648 -15.05 28.30 21.81
N ILE A 649 -14.66 29.57 22.06
CA ILE A 649 -13.79 29.90 23.19
C ILE A 649 -14.45 29.71 24.58
N ASN A 650 -15.79 29.61 24.62
CA ASN A 650 -16.56 29.23 25.81
C ASN A 650 -16.44 27.72 26.17
N GLY A 651 -15.82 26.91 25.31
CA GLY A 651 -15.62 25.47 25.48
C GLY A 651 -16.72 24.60 24.85
N LYS A 652 -17.79 25.20 24.32
CA LYS A 652 -18.88 24.50 23.63
C LYS A 652 -18.57 24.30 22.15
N VAL A 653 -19.25 23.35 21.51
CA VAL A 653 -19.07 23.06 20.08
C VAL A 653 -20.24 23.64 19.28
N ASN A 654 -19.94 24.44 18.26
CA ASN A 654 -20.91 24.93 17.30
C ASN A 654 -20.93 24.01 16.08
N PHE A 655 -22.15 23.70 15.65
CA PHE A 655 -22.46 22.80 14.55
C PHE A 655 -23.42 23.50 13.59
N LEU A 656 -23.05 23.55 12.31
CA LEU A 656 -23.80 24.23 11.27
C LEU A 656 -24.08 23.27 10.11
N SER A 657 -25.26 23.39 9.51
CA SER A 657 -25.67 22.63 8.33
C SER A 657 -26.42 23.50 7.31
N LYS A 658 -27.02 22.85 6.31
CA LYS A 658 -28.02 23.39 5.37
C LYS A 658 -29.06 24.25 6.09
N TRP A 659 -29.55 25.30 5.44
CA TRP A 659 -30.72 26.06 5.89
C TRP A 659 -31.70 26.32 4.75
N GLY A 660 -32.94 25.83 4.92
CA GLY A 660 -33.98 25.89 3.89
C GLY A 660 -33.83 24.89 2.74
N THR A 661 -32.78 24.07 2.74
CA THR A 661 -32.43 23.10 1.68
C THR A 661 -32.20 21.69 2.25
N GLY A 662 -32.27 20.66 1.39
CA GLY A 662 -32.14 19.26 1.78
C GLY A 662 -33.44 18.61 2.31
N PRO A 663 -33.40 17.29 2.60
CA PRO A 663 -34.53 16.56 3.19
C PRO A 663 -34.77 16.94 4.65
N GLY A 664 -36.00 16.69 5.14
CA GLY A 664 -36.45 17.11 6.46
C GLY A 664 -35.74 16.38 7.61
N GLY A 665 -34.74 17.04 8.21
CA GLY A 665 -33.95 16.55 9.34
C GLY A 665 -32.51 17.08 9.32
N GLU A 666 -31.99 17.42 8.14
CA GLU A 666 -30.57 17.75 7.94
C GLU A 666 -30.22 19.24 8.13
N THR A 667 -31.15 20.08 8.57
CA THR A 667 -30.97 21.54 8.58
C THR A 667 -30.65 22.11 9.96
N GLY A 668 -30.17 23.36 10.01
CA GLY A 668 -30.09 24.18 11.22
C GLY A 668 -28.69 24.45 11.76
N ALA A 669 -28.66 25.22 12.85
CA ALA A 669 -27.46 25.63 13.57
C ALA A 669 -27.64 25.33 15.06
N TYR A 670 -26.62 24.80 15.73
CA TYR A 670 -26.71 24.30 17.11
C TYR A 670 -25.43 24.52 17.91
N GLU A 671 -25.59 24.86 19.18
CA GLU A 671 -24.53 24.86 20.20
C GLU A 671 -24.68 23.59 21.07
N LEU A 672 -23.60 22.81 21.19
CA LEU A 672 -23.46 21.64 22.07
C LEU A 672 -22.61 21.99 23.31
N ASP A 673 -23.21 21.93 24.49
CA ASP A 673 -22.49 22.00 25.76
C ASP A 673 -21.95 20.62 26.16
N LEU A 674 -20.63 20.45 26.01
CA LEU A 674 -19.91 19.22 26.32
C LEU A 674 -20.01 18.80 27.80
N SER A 675 -20.33 19.71 28.72
CA SER A 675 -20.54 19.36 30.14
C SER A 675 -21.91 18.71 30.40
N GLN A 676 -22.86 18.88 29.49
CA GLN A 676 -24.25 18.44 29.64
C GLN A 676 -24.60 17.20 28.80
N VAL A 677 -23.64 16.55 28.12
CA VAL A 677 -23.90 15.40 27.22
C VAL A 677 -24.66 14.23 27.86
N GLY A 678 -24.60 14.06 29.19
CA GLY A 678 -25.42 13.09 29.93
C GLY A 678 -26.91 13.44 30.04
N ASN A 679 -27.32 14.63 29.60
CA ASN A 679 -28.68 15.12 29.53
C ASN A 679 -28.91 15.84 28.18
N PRO A 680 -29.26 15.12 27.10
CA PRO A 680 -29.38 15.69 25.76
C PRO A 680 -30.32 16.92 25.66
N ALA A 681 -31.36 17.00 26.50
CA ALA A 681 -32.28 18.13 26.53
C ALA A 681 -31.67 19.43 27.12
N ALA A 682 -30.53 19.34 27.81
CA ALA A 682 -29.74 20.48 28.29
C ALA A 682 -28.40 20.63 27.53
N ALA A 683 -27.97 19.60 26.81
CA ALA A 683 -26.77 19.63 25.98
C ALA A 683 -26.91 20.52 24.74
N TRP A 684 -28.10 20.59 24.16
CA TRP A 684 -28.36 21.25 22.88
C TRP A 684 -29.07 22.59 23.03
N ARG A 685 -28.53 23.63 22.40
CA ARG A 685 -29.19 24.93 22.17
C ARG A 685 -29.31 25.19 20.67
N THR A 686 -30.53 25.34 20.17
CA THR A 686 -30.79 25.76 18.78
C THR A 686 -30.35 27.21 18.58
N LEU A 687 -29.75 27.48 17.43
CA LEU A 687 -29.38 28.80 16.91
C LEU A 687 -30.12 29.05 15.58
N HIS A 688 -30.27 30.31 15.18
CA HIS A 688 -31.08 30.70 14.02
C HIS A 688 -30.26 31.49 13.01
N VAL A 689 -30.23 30.99 11.77
CA VAL A 689 -29.57 31.62 10.62
C VAL A 689 -30.63 32.08 9.61
N LYS A 690 -30.31 33.06 8.77
CA LYS A 690 -31.22 33.61 7.74
C LYS A 690 -30.95 33.01 6.35
N THR A 691 -29.67 32.81 5.98
CA THR A 691 -29.24 32.28 4.67
C THR A 691 -28.50 30.95 4.79
N ASP A 692 -28.33 30.25 3.66
CA ASP A 692 -27.83 28.86 3.65
C ASP A 692 -26.31 28.75 3.78
N ILE A 693 -25.85 28.22 4.92
CA ILE A 693 -24.43 28.04 5.29
C ILE A 693 -23.78 26.87 4.55
N PHE A 694 -24.56 25.99 3.90
CA PHE A 694 -24.01 24.86 3.16
C PHE A 694 -22.92 25.31 2.18
N CYS A 695 -21.75 24.67 2.26
CA CYS A 695 -20.54 24.96 1.45
C CYS A 695 -19.83 26.30 1.75
N ALA A 696 -20.04 26.89 2.93
CA ALA A 696 -19.30 28.07 3.41
C ALA A 696 -17.90 27.73 3.98
N ALA A 697 -17.04 28.74 4.12
CA ALA A 697 -15.85 28.71 4.98
C ALA A 697 -16.20 29.15 6.41
N GLY A 698 -15.37 28.77 7.39
CA GLY A 698 -15.53 29.16 8.80
C GLY A 698 -14.21 29.54 9.49
N LEU A 699 -14.27 30.48 10.44
CA LEU A 699 -13.12 30.96 11.23
C LEU A 699 -13.52 31.35 12.66
N VAL A 700 -12.54 31.35 13.57
CA VAL A 700 -12.63 32.00 14.89
C VAL A 700 -11.86 33.32 14.84
N LEU A 701 -12.52 34.44 15.13
CA LEU A 701 -11.94 35.77 14.99
C LEU A 701 -11.01 36.13 16.19
N PRO A 702 -9.97 36.96 15.96
CA PRO A 702 -9.04 37.41 17.01
C PRO A 702 -9.62 38.43 18.01
N ASP A 703 -10.90 38.81 17.92
CA ASP A 703 -11.54 39.71 18.89
C ASP A 703 -11.70 39.06 20.29
N LYS A 704 -11.99 39.87 21.31
CA LYS A 704 -12.10 39.39 22.70
C LYS A 704 -13.26 38.43 22.97
N ALA A 705 -14.28 38.41 22.10
CA ALA A 705 -15.37 37.46 22.20
C ALA A 705 -15.06 36.13 21.47
N GLY A 706 -14.00 36.09 20.65
CA GLY A 706 -13.67 34.92 19.84
C GLY A 706 -14.81 34.56 18.91
N ARG A 707 -15.45 35.56 18.30
CA ARG A 707 -16.64 35.38 17.45
C ARG A 707 -16.36 34.38 16.34
N LEU A 708 -17.35 33.55 16.05
CA LEU A 708 -17.32 32.67 14.88
C LEU A 708 -17.76 33.47 13.67
N LEU A 709 -17.02 33.35 12.57
CA LEU A 709 -17.37 33.90 11.26
C LEU A 709 -17.67 32.73 10.31
N THR A 710 -18.74 32.82 9.51
CA THR A 710 -18.85 32.05 8.26
C THR A 710 -18.98 32.97 7.05
N VAL A 711 -18.39 32.56 5.93
CA VAL A 711 -18.41 33.31 4.66
C VAL A 711 -18.70 32.39 3.48
N GLY A 712 -19.54 32.86 2.56
CA GLY A 712 -20.05 32.04 1.45
C GLY A 712 -21.29 31.22 1.84
N GLY A 713 -21.74 30.35 0.94
CA GLY A 713 -22.94 29.53 1.11
C GLY A 713 -23.54 29.01 -0.19
N TRP A 714 -24.68 28.33 -0.11
CA TRP A 714 -25.23 27.48 -1.19
C TRP A 714 -25.58 28.21 -2.51
N SER A 715 -26.48 29.20 -2.46
CA SER A 715 -26.97 29.91 -3.65
C SER A 715 -27.62 31.25 -3.31
N GLY A 716 -27.75 32.12 -4.32
CA GLY A 716 -28.34 33.46 -4.19
C GLY A 716 -27.58 34.34 -3.21
N GLN A 717 -28.29 35.07 -2.35
CA GLN A 717 -27.70 35.87 -1.27
C GLN A 717 -26.78 35.06 -0.35
N SER A 718 -27.00 33.74 -0.22
CA SER A 718 -26.21 32.87 0.66
C SER A 718 -24.74 32.76 0.22
N THR A 719 -24.46 32.80 -1.08
CA THR A 719 -23.07 32.77 -1.62
C THR A 719 -22.28 34.03 -1.26
N TYR A 720 -22.97 35.14 -0.99
CA TYR A 720 -22.38 36.39 -0.51
C TYR A 720 -22.42 36.49 1.02
N GLY A 721 -22.94 35.47 1.71
CA GLY A 721 -23.24 35.51 3.14
C GLY A 721 -21.99 35.79 3.97
N THR A 722 -22.13 36.68 4.96
CA THR A 722 -21.12 37.00 5.97
C THR A 722 -21.83 37.01 7.32
N ARG A 723 -21.61 35.99 8.14
CA ARG A 723 -22.42 35.69 9.34
C ARG A 723 -21.53 35.60 10.57
N LEU A 724 -21.93 36.25 11.66
CA LEU A 724 -21.16 36.34 12.90
C LEU A 724 -21.95 35.75 14.08
N TYR A 725 -21.30 34.93 14.90
CA TYR A 725 -21.85 34.47 16.18
C TYR A 725 -20.90 34.82 17.34
N TRP A 726 -21.47 35.34 18.43
CA TRP A 726 -20.75 35.64 19.67
C TRP A 726 -20.94 34.47 20.65
N PRO A 727 -19.92 33.63 20.89
CA PRO A 727 -20.04 32.51 21.81
C PRO A 727 -20.05 32.99 23.27
N ASP A 728 -21.14 32.67 23.97
CA ASP A 728 -21.36 33.06 25.36
C ASP A 728 -21.94 31.91 26.21
N GLY A 729 -22.06 32.15 27.52
CA GLY A 729 -22.38 31.12 28.52
C GLY A 729 -21.24 30.11 28.72
N GLY A 730 -20.78 29.94 29.96
CA GLY A 730 -19.80 28.90 30.29
C GLY A 730 -20.40 27.49 30.32
N PRO A 731 -19.60 26.45 30.64
CA PRO A 731 -20.11 25.08 30.80
C PRO A 731 -21.26 25.00 31.81
N GLY A 732 -22.38 24.41 31.39
CA GLY A 732 -23.62 24.32 32.16
C GLY A 732 -24.49 25.58 32.13
N VAL A 733 -24.12 26.60 31.34
CA VAL A 733 -24.84 27.87 31.22
C VAL A 733 -25.17 28.12 29.74
N PRO A 734 -26.45 28.08 29.33
CA PRO A 734 -26.86 28.42 27.97
C PRO A 734 -26.35 29.80 27.54
N GLY A 735 -25.91 29.91 26.28
CA GLY A 735 -25.64 31.21 25.68
C GLY A 735 -26.93 31.99 25.42
N THR A 736 -26.84 33.32 25.32
CA THR A 736 -27.98 34.21 25.00
C THR A 736 -27.87 34.87 23.65
N HIS A 737 -26.68 34.88 23.04
CA HIS A 737 -26.46 35.40 21.69
C HIS A 737 -26.90 34.38 20.63
N ASP A 738 -27.09 34.85 19.39
CA ASP A 738 -27.47 34.03 18.23
C ASP A 738 -26.69 34.53 16.99
N TRP A 739 -26.84 33.88 15.83
CA TRP A 739 -26.17 34.32 14.60
C TRP A 739 -26.72 35.68 14.10
N GLN A 740 -25.80 36.53 13.69
CA GLN A 740 -26.04 37.85 13.11
C GLN A 740 -25.62 37.84 11.65
N GLU A 741 -26.57 38.11 10.77
CA GLU A 741 -26.35 38.26 9.34
C GLU A 741 -27.43 39.18 8.76
N ASN A 742 -27.06 40.02 7.80
CA ASN A 742 -28.00 40.79 7.00
C ASN A 742 -27.29 41.12 5.68
N TYR A 743 -27.71 40.50 4.58
CA TYR A 743 -27.08 40.70 3.27
C TYR A 743 -27.08 42.17 2.84
N ASP A 744 -28.14 42.93 3.13
CA ASP A 744 -28.24 44.33 2.70
C ASP A 744 -27.32 45.27 3.50
N GLU A 745 -26.79 44.82 4.64
CA GLU A 745 -25.85 45.56 5.50
C GLU A 745 -24.41 45.04 5.39
N LEU A 746 -24.21 43.72 5.32
CA LEU A 746 -22.90 43.07 5.26
C LEU A 746 -22.92 41.82 4.36
N HIS A 747 -22.11 41.86 3.30
CA HIS A 747 -21.92 40.80 2.33
C HIS A 747 -20.47 40.74 1.83
N LEU A 748 -20.08 39.61 1.25
CA LEU A 748 -18.87 39.49 0.44
C LEU A 748 -18.96 40.36 -0.81
N GLN A 749 -17.82 40.71 -1.40
CA GLN A 749 -17.74 41.46 -2.66
C GLN A 749 -17.97 40.58 -3.90
N ALA A 750 -17.77 39.26 -3.77
CA ALA A 750 -18.15 38.26 -4.77
C ALA A 750 -18.86 37.06 -4.13
N GLY A 751 -19.77 36.43 -4.87
CA GLY A 751 -20.47 35.21 -4.43
C GLY A 751 -19.54 34.00 -4.44
N ARG A 752 -19.54 33.22 -3.36
CA ARG A 752 -18.65 32.07 -3.15
C ARG A 752 -19.35 30.85 -2.55
N TRP A 753 -19.12 29.72 -3.20
CA TRP A 753 -19.47 28.35 -2.85
C TRP A 753 -18.15 27.54 -2.80
N TYR A 754 -17.83 26.87 -1.69
CA TYR A 754 -16.48 26.30 -1.41
C TYR A 754 -15.28 27.29 -1.44
N PRO A 755 -15.38 28.51 -0.86
CA PRO A 755 -14.19 29.34 -0.64
C PRO A 755 -13.30 28.80 0.48
N SER A 756 -12.02 29.17 0.49
CA SER A 756 -11.21 29.12 1.72
C SER A 756 -11.13 30.48 2.38
N ALA A 757 -10.96 30.51 3.70
CA ALA A 757 -10.71 31.72 4.48
C ALA A 757 -9.57 31.55 5.50
N MET A 758 -8.82 32.62 5.77
CA MET A 758 -7.81 32.65 6.84
C MET A 758 -7.66 34.02 7.50
N ILE A 759 -7.17 34.05 8.74
CA ILE A 759 -6.67 35.28 9.36
C ILE A 759 -5.24 35.55 8.89
N MET A 760 -4.99 36.74 8.36
CA MET A 760 -3.67 37.21 7.90
C MET A 760 -2.80 37.73 9.07
N ALA A 761 -1.51 37.95 8.83
CA ALA A 761 -0.57 38.49 9.83
C ALA A 761 -0.99 39.87 10.40
N ASN A 762 -1.62 40.72 9.57
CA ASN A 762 -2.18 42.00 9.98
C ASN A 762 -3.55 41.90 10.69
N GLY A 763 -4.11 40.69 10.83
CA GLY A 763 -5.41 40.40 11.43
C GLY A 763 -6.63 40.52 10.53
N SER A 764 -6.51 40.98 9.28
CA SER A 764 -7.66 40.94 8.35
C SER A 764 -7.95 39.51 7.90
N ILE A 765 -9.21 39.22 7.55
CA ILE A 765 -9.59 37.94 6.97
C ILE A 765 -9.34 38.02 5.46
N MET A 766 -8.62 37.04 4.91
CA MET A 766 -8.57 36.79 3.47
C MET A 766 -9.61 35.72 3.11
N VAL A 767 -10.39 35.95 2.05
CA VAL A 767 -11.31 34.97 1.45
C VAL A 767 -10.89 34.74 0.00
N ILE A 768 -10.85 33.48 -0.45
CA ILE A 768 -10.26 33.09 -1.74
C ILE A 768 -11.01 31.95 -2.42
N GLY A 769 -11.15 32.05 -3.74
CA GLY A 769 -11.75 31.02 -4.60
C GLY A 769 -13.24 30.80 -4.35
N GLY A 770 -13.69 29.59 -4.70
CA GLY A 770 -15.09 29.18 -4.74
C GLY A 770 -15.73 29.35 -6.13
N GLU A 771 -16.99 28.94 -6.26
CA GLU A 771 -17.89 29.20 -7.42
C GLU A 771 -19.01 30.18 -7.04
N GLU A 772 -19.74 30.75 -8.01
CA GLU A 772 -20.90 31.62 -7.78
C GLU A 772 -22.16 30.88 -7.24
N GLY A 773 -22.04 29.58 -6.96
CA GLY A 773 -23.11 28.67 -6.54
C GLY A 773 -22.80 27.25 -7.02
N SER A 774 -23.71 26.30 -6.77
CA SER A 774 -23.44 24.89 -7.10
C SER A 774 -23.31 24.61 -8.61
N ASN A 775 -22.12 24.16 -9.03
CA ASN A 775 -21.77 23.89 -10.44
C ASN A 775 -21.89 25.16 -11.31
N ALA A 776 -21.54 26.32 -10.76
CA ALA A 776 -21.70 27.62 -11.39
C ALA A 776 -20.41 28.06 -12.13
N ALA A 777 -20.32 29.35 -12.44
CA ALA A 777 -19.05 29.94 -12.85
C ALA A 777 -18.08 29.96 -11.66
N ALA A 778 -16.79 29.83 -11.94
CA ALA A 778 -15.75 30.02 -10.94
C ALA A 778 -15.77 31.46 -10.39
N THR A 779 -15.35 31.63 -9.14
CA THR A 779 -15.04 32.92 -8.52
C THR A 779 -13.52 33.02 -8.32
N PRO A 780 -12.73 33.20 -9.41
CA PRO A 780 -11.26 33.15 -9.41
C PRO A 780 -10.66 34.44 -8.84
N SER A 781 -10.94 34.74 -7.57
CA SER A 781 -10.53 35.99 -6.93
C SER A 781 -10.22 35.86 -5.45
N ILE A 782 -9.48 36.85 -4.94
CA ILE A 782 -9.22 37.09 -3.51
C ILE A 782 -9.95 38.36 -3.07
N GLU A 783 -10.52 38.37 -1.88
CA GLU A 783 -11.02 39.58 -1.21
C GLU A 783 -10.66 39.60 0.28
N LEU A 784 -10.83 40.77 0.91
CA LEU A 784 -10.52 41.00 2.32
C LEU A 784 -11.75 41.44 3.11
N LEU A 785 -11.86 40.97 4.35
CA LEU A 785 -12.77 41.50 5.36
C LEU A 785 -11.96 42.06 6.55
N PRO A 786 -12.21 43.31 7.01
CA PRO A 786 -13.15 44.28 6.45
C PRO A 786 -12.75 44.73 5.04
N ALA A 787 -13.75 45.04 4.19
CA ALA A 787 -13.49 45.48 2.83
C ALA A 787 -12.66 46.78 2.81
N THR A 788 -11.56 46.78 2.06
CA THR A 788 -10.59 47.89 2.01
C THR A 788 -10.99 49.02 1.04
N GLY A 789 -12.18 48.95 0.46
CA GLY A 789 -12.66 49.84 -0.60
C GLY A 789 -12.17 49.47 -2.02
N GLY A 790 -11.29 48.47 -2.13
CA GLY A 790 -10.97 47.79 -3.39
C GLY A 790 -11.83 46.55 -3.60
N GLY A 791 -12.27 46.33 -4.84
CA GLY A 791 -13.01 45.14 -5.27
C GLY A 791 -12.19 43.85 -5.19
N ALA A 792 -12.85 42.71 -5.36
CA ALA A 792 -12.20 41.40 -5.40
C ALA A 792 -11.14 41.32 -6.52
N ILE A 793 -9.97 40.77 -6.20
CA ILE A 793 -8.77 40.80 -7.04
C ILE A 793 -8.68 39.48 -7.82
N TYR A 794 -8.74 39.55 -9.15
CA TYR A 794 -8.71 38.40 -10.06
C TYR A 794 -7.38 37.62 -10.03
N MET A 795 -7.48 36.30 -10.15
CA MET A 795 -6.37 35.33 -10.11
C MET A 795 -6.47 34.36 -11.30
N ASP A 796 -5.63 34.55 -12.32
CA ASP A 796 -5.62 33.74 -13.56
C ASP A 796 -5.45 32.23 -13.31
N TRP A 797 -4.70 31.91 -12.26
CA TRP A 797 -4.40 30.55 -11.86
C TRP A 797 -5.56 29.86 -11.13
N LEU A 798 -6.49 30.61 -10.53
CA LEU A 798 -7.74 30.03 -10.02
C LEU A 798 -8.72 29.72 -11.15
N GLU A 799 -8.80 30.57 -12.19
CA GLU A 799 -9.62 30.27 -13.37
C GLU A 799 -9.10 29.03 -14.09
N ARG A 800 -7.79 28.96 -14.34
CA ARG A 800 -7.15 27.89 -15.13
C ARG A 800 -7.25 26.49 -14.52
N THR A 801 -7.34 26.35 -13.19
CA THR A 801 -7.42 25.03 -12.52
C THR A 801 -8.83 24.66 -12.05
N ASN A 802 -9.85 25.46 -12.37
CA ASN A 802 -11.24 25.13 -12.05
C ASN A 802 -11.68 23.84 -12.77
N PRO A 803 -12.46 22.93 -12.13
CA PRO A 803 -13.03 23.01 -10.77
C PRO A 803 -12.13 22.39 -9.68
N ASN A 804 -10.90 21.98 -9.99
CA ASN A 804 -10.06 21.14 -9.12
C ASN A 804 -9.33 21.90 -8.00
N ASN A 805 -9.80 23.10 -7.63
CA ASN A 805 -9.10 24.07 -6.79
C ASN A 805 -10.00 24.82 -5.80
N LEU A 806 -11.22 24.31 -5.57
CA LEU A 806 -12.10 24.84 -4.53
C LEU A 806 -11.59 24.36 -3.16
N TYR A 807 -11.92 25.08 -2.09
CA TYR A 807 -11.22 24.99 -0.79
C TYR A 807 -9.66 24.94 -0.92
N PRO A 808 -9.00 25.94 -1.53
CA PRO A 808 -7.54 25.94 -1.65
C PRO A 808 -6.87 26.04 -0.26
N PHE A 809 -5.84 25.23 -0.01
CA PHE A 809 -5.15 25.20 1.29
C PHE A 809 -4.24 26.42 1.45
N ILE A 810 -4.48 27.23 2.48
CA ILE A 810 -3.83 28.54 2.68
C ILE A 810 -3.23 28.73 4.07
N CYS A 811 -2.07 29.40 4.15
CA CYS A 811 -1.52 29.87 5.43
C CYS A 811 -0.53 31.04 5.31
N VAL A 812 -0.34 31.77 6.41
CA VAL A 812 0.73 32.77 6.59
C VAL A 812 2.07 32.07 6.81
N LEU A 813 3.12 32.50 6.10
CA LEU A 813 4.47 31.96 6.25
C LEU A 813 5.33 32.75 7.27
N PRO A 814 6.14 32.08 8.11
CA PRO A 814 7.08 32.70 9.05
C PRO A 814 8.00 33.80 8.49
N SER A 815 8.43 33.69 7.22
CA SER A 815 9.27 34.69 6.54
C SER A 815 8.49 35.87 5.96
N GLY A 816 7.16 35.88 6.06
CA GLY A 816 6.28 36.75 5.29
C GLY A 816 5.76 36.08 4.01
N GLY A 817 4.59 36.53 3.56
CA GLY A 817 3.87 35.99 2.41
C GLY A 817 2.85 34.90 2.78
N ILE A 818 2.05 34.54 1.78
CA ILE A 818 0.91 33.61 1.92
C ILE A 818 1.16 32.39 1.04
N PHE A 819 1.26 31.21 1.63
CA PHE A 819 1.25 29.95 0.89
C PHE A 819 -0.17 29.63 0.42
N VAL A 820 -0.29 29.16 -0.82
CA VAL A 820 -1.51 28.59 -1.38
C VAL A 820 -1.17 27.30 -2.12
N ALA A 821 -1.85 26.19 -1.79
CA ALA A 821 -1.87 24.97 -2.58
C ALA A 821 -3.28 24.69 -3.11
N TYR A 822 -3.36 24.24 -4.36
CA TYR A 822 -4.61 24.10 -5.10
C TYR A 822 -4.40 23.12 -6.28
N TYR A 823 -5.37 22.25 -6.55
CA TYR A 823 -5.23 21.13 -7.47
C TYR A 823 -4.00 20.26 -7.14
N ASN A 824 -2.95 20.30 -7.97
CA ASN A 824 -1.61 19.78 -7.66
C ASN A 824 -0.52 20.86 -7.75
N GLU A 825 -0.89 22.14 -7.83
CA GLU A 825 0.02 23.28 -7.87
C GLU A 825 0.16 23.93 -6.47
N ALA A 826 1.24 24.68 -6.26
CA ALA A 826 1.38 25.54 -5.09
C ALA A 826 2.20 26.80 -5.40
N ARG A 827 1.95 27.87 -4.65
CA ARG A 827 2.65 29.16 -4.78
C ARG A 827 2.72 29.92 -3.46
N ILE A 828 3.58 30.93 -3.43
CA ILE A 828 3.63 31.97 -2.41
C ILE A 828 3.16 33.27 -3.04
N LEU A 829 2.18 33.93 -2.42
CA LEU A 829 1.71 35.27 -2.75
C LEU A 829 2.32 36.31 -1.80
N ASP A 830 2.49 37.53 -2.30
CA ASP A 830 2.80 38.70 -1.49
C ASP A 830 1.59 39.09 -0.63
N GLU A 831 1.82 39.33 0.66
CA GLU A 831 0.74 39.55 1.64
C GLU A 831 0.09 40.95 1.58
N THR A 832 0.59 41.85 0.73
CA THR A 832 0.05 43.21 0.52
C THR A 832 -0.62 43.38 -0.84
N THR A 833 -0.06 42.76 -1.88
CA THR A 833 -0.47 42.92 -3.29
C THR A 833 -1.10 41.68 -3.91
N PHE A 834 -1.00 40.52 -3.24
CA PHE A 834 -1.42 39.20 -3.73
C PHE A 834 -0.75 38.75 -5.05
N ALA A 835 0.28 39.46 -5.50
CA ALA A 835 1.11 39.04 -6.63
C ALA A 835 1.87 37.74 -6.26
N THR A 836 2.03 36.83 -7.23
CA THR A 836 2.81 35.60 -7.00
C THR A 836 4.29 35.91 -6.89
N ILE A 837 4.87 35.69 -5.70
CA ILE A 837 6.32 35.79 -5.45
C ILE A 837 7.05 34.58 -6.03
N LYS A 838 6.48 33.39 -5.85
CA LYS A 838 7.16 32.10 -6.12
C LYS A 838 6.14 31.03 -6.46
N THR A 839 6.29 30.37 -7.60
CA THR A 839 5.59 29.10 -7.89
C THR A 839 6.48 27.94 -7.43
N LEU A 840 5.89 26.94 -6.78
CA LEU A 840 6.58 25.70 -6.40
C LEU A 840 6.53 24.68 -7.55
N PRO A 841 7.36 23.62 -7.53
CA PRO A 841 7.08 22.43 -8.31
C PRO A 841 5.68 21.87 -7.99
N ASN A 842 5.03 21.22 -8.94
CA ASN A 842 3.75 20.54 -8.69
C ASN A 842 3.93 19.42 -7.64
N ALA A 843 2.91 19.21 -6.82
CA ALA A 843 2.81 18.07 -5.91
C ALA A 843 2.64 16.78 -6.73
N PRO A 844 3.41 15.71 -6.44
CA PRO A 844 3.22 14.43 -7.11
C PRO A 844 1.87 13.81 -6.74
N GLY A 845 1.15 13.28 -7.73
CA GLY A 845 -0.18 12.66 -7.58
C GLY A 845 -0.15 11.17 -7.19
N SER A 846 -0.55 10.30 -8.12
CA SER A 846 -0.36 8.85 -8.05
C SER A 846 0.84 8.40 -8.88
N VAL A 847 1.24 7.14 -8.76
CA VAL A 847 2.36 6.59 -9.53
C VAL A 847 2.08 6.53 -11.03
N ASN A 848 0.82 6.51 -11.46
CA ASN A 848 0.43 6.53 -12.87
C ASN A 848 -0.14 7.86 -13.38
N ASP A 849 -0.40 8.83 -12.49
CA ASP A 849 -0.84 10.18 -12.82
C ASP A 849 -0.16 11.21 -11.90
N ASP A 850 0.90 11.86 -12.41
CA ASP A 850 1.58 12.97 -11.72
C ASP A 850 0.64 14.16 -11.46
N ALA A 851 -0.50 14.25 -12.16
CA ALA A 851 -1.47 15.34 -12.08
C ALA A 851 -2.64 15.08 -11.11
N ALA A 852 -2.69 13.95 -10.40
CA ALA A 852 -3.75 13.68 -9.42
C ALA A 852 -3.80 14.77 -8.32
N GLY A 853 -5.01 15.26 -8.03
CA GLY A 853 -5.24 16.46 -7.23
C GLY A 853 -5.37 16.20 -5.73
N ARG A 854 -5.35 17.30 -4.97
CA ARG A 854 -5.37 17.32 -3.49
C ARG A 854 -6.45 18.21 -2.88
N THR A 855 -7.15 19.01 -3.67
CA THR A 855 -8.25 19.90 -3.25
C THR A 855 -9.50 19.60 -4.06
N TYR A 856 -10.65 20.08 -3.58
CA TYR A 856 -11.97 19.76 -4.09
C TYR A 856 -12.10 19.91 -5.61
N PRO A 857 -12.79 18.99 -6.32
CA PRO A 857 -13.43 17.78 -5.79
C PRO A 857 -12.46 16.62 -5.52
N LEU A 858 -11.18 16.75 -5.87
CA LEU A 858 -10.15 15.71 -5.67
C LEU A 858 -9.60 15.70 -4.23
N GLU A 859 -10.50 15.88 -3.25
CA GLU A 859 -10.20 16.37 -1.90
C GLU A 859 -9.27 15.44 -1.09
N GLY A 860 -8.10 15.96 -0.71
CA GLY A 860 -7.25 15.43 0.35
C GLY A 860 -7.57 16.12 1.68
N ALA A 861 -6.56 16.35 2.50
CA ALA A 861 -6.61 17.30 3.62
C ALA A 861 -5.20 17.83 3.91
N ALA A 862 -5.10 19.04 4.46
CA ALA A 862 -3.82 19.70 4.72
C ALA A 862 -3.70 20.23 6.16
N VAL A 863 -2.49 20.11 6.71
CA VAL A 863 -2.13 20.61 8.05
C VAL A 863 -0.73 21.22 8.06
N LEU A 864 -0.54 22.21 8.95
CA LEU A 864 0.75 22.87 9.15
C LEU A 864 1.56 22.11 10.20
N LEU A 865 2.79 21.70 9.86
CA LEU A 865 3.69 20.94 10.73
C LEU A 865 4.18 21.75 11.95
N PRO A 866 4.55 21.11 13.08
CA PRO A 866 4.76 21.81 14.34
C PRO A 866 6.01 22.70 14.33
N GLN A 867 5.83 24.02 14.48
CA GLN A 867 6.97 24.90 14.74
C GLN A 867 7.28 24.93 16.25
N LYS A 868 8.55 24.72 16.60
CA LYS A 868 9.02 24.69 17.99
C LYS A 868 9.93 25.87 18.27
N TYR A 869 9.90 26.42 19.49
CA TYR A 869 10.85 27.44 19.94
C TYR A 869 12.30 27.00 19.67
N PRO A 870 13.19 27.87 19.15
CA PRO A 870 13.05 29.32 18.97
C PRO A 870 12.40 29.76 17.64
N TYR A 871 11.66 28.89 16.96
CA TYR A 871 10.92 29.17 15.71
C TYR A 871 11.79 29.53 14.51
N THR A 872 13.05 29.08 14.49
CA THR A 872 14.02 29.32 13.41
C THR A 872 13.94 28.32 12.25
N ALA A 873 13.01 27.35 12.30
CA ALA A 873 12.77 26.40 11.22
C ALA A 873 11.61 26.86 10.34
N HIS A 874 11.80 26.76 9.02
CA HIS A 874 10.75 26.99 8.03
C HIS A 874 9.51 26.14 8.33
N LEU A 875 8.34 26.67 7.99
CA LEU A 875 7.07 25.97 8.16
C LEU A 875 7.00 24.80 7.17
N GLY A 876 6.68 23.61 7.68
CA GLY A 876 6.35 22.46 6.83
C GLY A 876 4.84 22.41 6.57
N ILE A 877 4.46 22.11 5.34
CA ILE A 877 3.08 21.80 4.94
C ILE A 877 2.98 20.31 4.68
N LEU A 878 2.01 19.63 5.30
CA LEU A 878 1.65 18.24 5.02
C LEU A 878 0.29 18.18 4.35
N ILE A 879 0.17 17.44 3.25
CA ILE A 879 -1.08 17.20 2.53
C ILE A 879 -1.26 15.69 2.34
N CYS A 880 -2.39 15.14 2.77
CA CYS A 880 -2.67 13.70 2.73
C CYS A 880 -3.89 13.36 1.87
N GLY A 881 -3.83 12.23 1.16
CA GLY A 881 -4.94 11.76 0.33
C GLY A 881 -5.20 12.65 -0.88
N GLY A 882 -6.38 12.50 -1.48
CA GLY A 882 -6.79 13.14 -2.73
C GLY A 882 -7.26 12.10 -3.76
N SER A 883 -7.43 12.49 -5.02
CA SER A 883 -7.89 11.58 -6.09
C SER A 883 -7.40 11.99 -7.48
N ASN A 884 -7.45 11.07 -8.45
CA ASN A 884 -7.07 11.36 -9.84
C ASN A 884 -8.26 11.78 -10.73
N ASN A 885 -7.97 12.57 -11.77
CA ASN A 885 -8.98 12.98 -12.75
C ASN A 885 -9.38 11.80 -13.64
N GLY A 886 -10.68 11.53 -13.77
CA GLY A 886 -11.20 10.47 -14.62
C GLY A 886 -11.66 9.25 -13.81
N PRO A 887 -10.83 8.20 -13.62
CA PRO A 887 -11.24 6.97 -12.94
C PRO A 887 -11.42 7.13 -11.41
N ALA A 888 -11.13 8.30 -10.84
CA ALA A 888 -11.38 8.65 -9.44
C ALA A 888 -10.69 7.70 -8.42
N ASN A 889 -9.49 7.24 -8.75
CA ASN A 889 -8.66 6.47 -7.83
C ASN A 889 -8.12 7.40 -6.74
N ALA A 890 -8.58 7.18 -5.50
CA ALA A 890 -8.09 7.91 -4.34
C ALA A 890 -6.58 7.62 -4.10
N LEU A 891 -5.90 8.51 -3.36
CA LEU A 891 -4.46 8.43 -3.13
C LEU A 891 -4.12 7.77 -1.78
N ASP A 892 -3.20 6.81 -1.79
CA ASP A 892 -2.57 6.14 -0.62
C ASP A 892 -1.22 6.76 -0.27
N ASN A 893 -1.09 8.08 -0.41
CA ASN A 893 0.13 8.78 -0.07
C ASN A 893 -0.13 10.22 0.42
N CYS A 894 0.84 10.74 1.16
CA CYS A 894 0.90 12.13 1.58
C CYS A 894 2.16 12.79 1.02
N VAL A 895 2.11 14.10 0.87
CA VAL A 895 3.22 14.93 0.40
C VAL A 895 3.54 16.02 1.41
N THR A 896 4.83 16.21 1.71
CA THR A 896 5.35 17.27 2.60
C THR A 896 6.22 18.23 1.81
N THR A 897 6.09 19.54 2.04
CA THR A 897 7.01 20.55 1.49
C THR A 897 7.33 21.64 2.51
N TYR A 898 8.47 22.30 2.33
CA TYR A 898 8.89 23.49 3.08
C TYR A 898 8.96 24.65 2.08
N PRO A 899 7.87 25.42 1.87
CA PRO A 899 7.77 26.37 0.75
C PRO A 899 8.78 27.51 0.82
N GLU A 900 9.26 27.85 2.01
CA GLU A 900 10.26 28.90 2.28
C GLU A 900 11.68 28.49 1.86
N ASP A 901 11.97 27.19 1.68
CA ASP A 901 13.29 26.71 1.25
C ASP A 901 13.71 27.30 -0.09
N ALA A 902 15.01 27.58 -0.26
CA ALA A 902 15.54 28.20 -1.48
C ALA A 902 15.17 27.42 -2.76
N ASN A 903 15.14 26.08 -2.69
CA ASN A 903 14.66 25.19 -3.74
C ASN A 903 13.68 24.19 -3.08
N PRO A 904 12.38 24.49 -2.99
CA PRO A 904 11.42 23.67 -2.26
C PRO A 904 11.08 22.40 -3.04
N THR A 905 11.04 21.26 -2.37
CA THR A 905 10.78 19.95 -2.97
C THR A 905 9.72 19.17 -2.19
N TRP A 906 8.82 18.49 -2.90
CA TRP A 906 7.86 17.59 -2.28
C TRP A 906 8.51 16.27 -1.88
N THR A 907 8.42 15.93 -0.60
CA THR A 907 8.70 14.58 -0.08
C THR A 907 7.39 13.79 -0.08
N LEU A 908 7.30 12.72 -0.85
CA LEU A 908 6.16 11.80 -0.84
C LEU A 908 6.41 10.65 0.13
N GLU A 909 5.39 10.26 0.91
CA GLU A 909 5.41 9.05 1.74
C GLU A 909 4.07 8.29 1.70
N ARG A 910 4.14 6.95 1.70
CA ARG A 910 2.98 6.06 1.59
C ARG A 910 2.13 6.06 2.87
N MET A 911 0.83 6.22 2.70
CA MET A 911 -0.20 6.18 3.73
C MET A 911 -0.83 4.76 3.78
N PRO A 912 -1.18 4.20 4.96
CA PRO A 912 -1.67 2.82 5.07
C PRO A 912 -3.00 2.49 4.36
N SER A 913 -3.72 3.47 3.84
CA SER A 913 -4.94 3.27 3.05
C SER A 913 -5.13 4.39 2.02
N PHE A 914 -5.83 4.09 0.92
CA PHE A 914 -6.30 5.10 -0.03
C PHE A 914 -7.36 5.99 0.64
N ARG A 915 -7.23 7.31 0.54
CA ARG A 915 -8.21 8.27 1.09
C ARG A 915 -8.46 9.46 0.17
N VAL A 916 -9.73 9.64 -0.19
CA VAL A 916 -10.31 10.91 -0.65
C VAL A 916 -11.30 11.39 0.41
N MET A 917 -11.40 12.70 0.63
CA MET A 917 -12.09 13.32 1.78
C MET A 917 -11.62 12.83 3.17
N PRO A 918 -10.31 12.68 3.45
CA PRO A 918 -9.86 12.49 4.83
C PRO A 918 -10.14 13.74 5.67
N CYS A 919 -10.21 13.58 6.99
CA CYS A 919 -10.15 14.70 7.94
C CYS A 919 -8.86 14.61 8.76
N MET A 920 -8.22 15.75 9.03
CA MET A 920 -6.95 15.81 9.77
C MET A 920 -7.02 16.77 10.96
N ALA A 921 -6.86 16.23 12.18
CA ALA A 921 -6.88 17.01 13.41
C ALA A 921 -5.48 17.02 14.08
N PRO A 922 -4.89 18.20 14.40
CA PRO A 922 -3.63 18.29 15.13
C PRO A 922 -3.83 17.94 16.60
N LEU A 923 -2.92 17.17 17.20
CA LEU A 923 -3.02 16.74 18.60
C LEU A 923 -2.05 17.51 19.53
N PRO A 924 -2.31 17.57 20.85
CA PRO A 924 -1.49 18.31 21.81
C PRO A 924 -0.03 17.83 21.91
N ASP A 925 0.27 16.58 21.55
CA ASP A 925 1.64 16.04 21.55
C ASP A 925 2.43 16.42 20.27
N GLY A 926 1.78 17.04 19.28
CA GLY A 926 2.35 17.40 17.98
C GLY A 926 2.28 16.30 16.92
N THR A 927 1.54 15.22 17.18
CA THR A 927 1.11 14.26 16.16
C THR A 927 -0.19 14.75 15.49
N TYR A 928 -0.61 14.08 14.41
CA TYR A 928 -1.83 14.39 13.68
C TYR A 928 -2.69 13.15 13.54
N PHE A 929 -3.96 13.26 13.93
CA PHE A 929 -4.97 12.25 13.71
C PHE A 929 -5.54 12.40 12.30
N VAL A 930 -5.60 11.31 11.53
CA VAL A 930 -6.19 11.28 10.18
C VAL A 930 -7.29 10.23 10.17
N ALA A 931 -8.51 10.62 9.82
CA ALA A 931 -9.67 9.72 9.82
C ALA A 931 -10.57 9.98 8.62
N ASN A 932 -11.70 9.25 8.57
CA ASN A 932 -12.76 9.41 7.58
C ASN A 932 -12.25 9.17 6.14
N GLY A 933 -13.11 9.48 5.16
CA GLY A 933 -12.82 9.42 3.73
C GLY A 933 -13.02 8.05 3.09
N ALA A 934 -12.87 7.97 1.78
CA ALA A 934 -13.20 6.80 0.96
C ALA A 934 -11.97 6.19 0.25
N PHE A 935 -12.03 4.89 -0.03
CA PHE A 935 -11.01 4.15 -0.80
C PHE A 935 -11.06 4.46 -2.31
N HIS A 936 -12.18 4.95 -2.82
CA HIS A 936 -12.39 5.31 -4.23
C HIS A 936 -13.39 6.46 -4.35
N GLY A 937 -13.22 7.32 -5.36
CA GLY A 937 -14.14 8.41 -5.70
C GLY A 937 -13.55 9.82 -5.67
N VAL A 938 -14.44 10.79 -5.63
CA VAL A 938 -14.18 12.22 -5.45
C VAL A 938 -15.15 12.80 -4.40
N ALA A 939 -14.91 14.02 -3.94
CA ALA A 939 -15.82 14.74 -3.06
C ALA A 939 -17.10 15.17 -3.80
N GLY A 940 -18.25 14.98 -3.14
CA GLY A 940 -19.58 15.19 -3.72
C GLY A 940 -20.57 14.08 -3.34
N PHE A 941 -21.86 14.38 -3.43
CA PHE A 941 -22.95 13.44 -3.14
C PHE A 941 -22.92 12.21 -4.06
N GLY A 942 -22.91 11.02 -3.48
CA GLY A 942 -22.84 9.75 -4.23
C GLY A 942 -21.56 9.52 -5.04
N LEU A 943 -20.52 10.38 -4.92
CA LEU A 943 -19.34 10.34 -5.80
C LEU A 943 -18.17 9.49 -5.25
N ALA A 944 -18.36 8.78 -4.14
CA ALA A 944 -17.32 7.97 -3.50
C ALA A 944 -17.84 6.68 -2.88
N THR A 945 -16.97 5.67 -2.82
CA THR A 945 -17.32 4.32 -2.34
C THR A 945 -16.22 3.70 -1.48
N GLY A 946 -16.63 2.79 -0.58
CA GLY A 946 -15.74 2.14 0.39
C GLY A 946 -15.27 3.10 1.47
N PRO A 947 -16.01 3.28 2.58
CA PRO A 947 -15.56 4.12 3.69
C PRO A 947 -14.32 3.56 4.38
N ASN A 948 -13.37 4.42 4.74
CA ASN A 948 -12.26 4.09 5.62
C ASN A 948 -12.78 4.04 7.07
N LEU A 949 -12.89 2.83 7.63
CA LEU A 949 -13.35 2.63 9.01
C LEU A 949 -12.23 2.76 10.05
N ASN A 950 -10.95 2.62 9.66
CA ASN A 950 -9.82 2.86 10.55
C ASN A 950 -9.38 4.33 10.51
N ALA A 951 -8.86 4.83 11.63
CA ALA A 951 -8.05 6.04 11.65
C ALA A 951 -6.55 5.73 11.50
N LEU A 952 -5.76 6.78 11.35
CA LEU A 952 -4.31 6.79 11.30
C LEU A 952 -3.77 7.85 12.26
N LEU A 953 -2.56 7.65 12.77
CA LEU A 953 -1.81 8.66 13.51
C LEU A 953 -0.49 8.92 12.78
N TYR A 954 -0.25 10.18 12.44
CA TYR A 954 0.98 10.64 11.80
C TYR A 954 1.89 11.35 12.81
N ASP A 955 3.09 10.83 12.96
CA ASP A 955 4.13 11.37 13.84
C ASP A 955 5.24 12.02 13.01
N PRO A 956 5.29 13.37 12.92
CA PRO A 956 6.30 14.07 12.11
C PRO A 956 7.73 13.92 12.66
N THR A 957 7.90 13.45 13.90
CA THR A 957 9.22 13.32 14.54
C THR A 957 9.95 12.05 14.13
N LYS A 958 9.23 11.05 13.60
CA LYS A 958 9.81 9.82 13.05
C LYS A 958 10.44 10.04 11.67
N PRO A 959 11.39 9.19 11.25
CA PRO A 959 11.89 9.16 9.88
C PRO A 959 10.77 9.01 8.84
N VAL A 960 10.92 9.68 7.69
CA VAL A 960 10.01 9.58 6.53
C VAL A 960 9.71 8.11 6.21
N GLY A 961 8.45 7.80 5.92
CA GLY A 961 7.99 6.43 5.63
C GLY A 961 7.74 5.58 6.88
N SER A 962 8.19 5.98 8.08
CA SER A 962 7.90 5.31 9.35
C SER A 962 6.95 6.09 10.27
N ARG A 963 6.32 7.14 9.74
CA ARG A 963 5.52 8.11 10.49
C ARG A 963 4.10 7.64 10.83
N PHE A 964 3.55 6.70 10.07
CA PHE A 964 2.17 6.24 10.22
C PHE A 964 2.01 5.06 11.19
N THR A 965 1.06 5.23 12.11
CA THR A 965 0.47 4.16 12.92
C THR A 965 -0.98 3.98 12.47
N VAL A 966 -1.42 2.73 12.27
CA VAL A 966 -2.83 2.40 12.03
C VAL A 966 -3.54 2.31 13.37
N MET A 967 -4.65 3.04 13.50
CA MET A 967 -5.37 3.21 14.76
C MET A 967 -6.63 2.34 14.77
N ALA A 968 -7.38 2.38 15.89
CA ALA A 968 -8.63 1.66 16.04
C ALA A 968 -9.67 2.01 14.96
N ASN A 969 -10.65 1.11 14.80
CA ASN A 969 -11.75 1.27 13.85
C ASN A 969 -13.00 1.85 14.53
N THR A 970 -13.76 2.66 13.80
CA THR A 970 -15.19 2.90 14.07
C THR A 970 -16.06 1.88 13.32
N THR A 971 -17.32 1.75 13.72
CA THR A 971 -18.36 1.04 12.95
C THR A 971 -19.20 2.00 12.09
N ILE A 972 -18.88 3.30 12.10
CA ILE A 972 -19.60 4.36 11.40
C ILE A 972 -18.85 4.79 10.15
N ALA A 973 -19.55 4.76 9.01
CA ALA A 973 -19.05 5.30 7.76
C ALA A 973 -19.04 6.83 7.82
N ARG A 974 -17.87 7.45 7.61
CA ARG A 974 -17.67 8.91 7.58
C ARG A 974 -17.09 9.29 6.22
N LEU A 975 -17.94 9.75 5.31
CA LEU A 975 -17.59 10.14 3.93
C LEU A 975 -17.74 11.67 3.76
N TYR A 976 -18.49 12.12 2.76
CA TYR A 976 -18.63 13.53 2.40
C TYR A 976 -19.34 14.36 3.47
N HIS A 977 -18.82 15.56 3.77
CA HIS A 977 -19.21 16.36 4.94
C HIS A 977 -19.03 15.66 6.31
N SER A 978 -18.08 14.73 6.42
CA SER A 978 -17.59 14.35 7.75
C SER A 978 -16.49 15.30 8.22
N GLU A 979 -16.41 15.49 9.53
CA GLU A 979 -15.60 16.53 10.17
C GLU A 979 -14.78 15.96 11.34
N ALA A 980 -13.65 16.60 11.67
CA ALA A 980 -12.86 16.26 12.85
C ALA A 980 -12.17 17.48 13.49
N ILE A 981 -12.36 17.69 14.81
CA ILE A 981 -11.69 18.75 15.58
C ILE A 981 -11.14 18.25 16.91
N THR A 982 -9.98 18.76 17.33
CA THR A 982 -9.42 18.49 18.66
C THR A 982 -10.13 19.33 19.71
N LEU A 983 -10.59 18.69 20.79
CA LEU A 983 -11.27 19.32 21.91
C LEU A 983 -10.28 19.75 23.00
N LEU A 984 -10.65 20.75 23.80
CA LEU A 984 -9.92 21.15 25.02
C LEU A 984 -9.69 19.99 26.03
N ASP A 985 -10.46 18.89 25.97
CA ASP A 985 -10.21 17.71 26.80
C ASP A 985 -9.21 16.71 26.22
N GLY A 986 -8.59 17.02 25.08
CA GLY A 986 -7.57 16.21 24.41
C GLY A 986 -8.11 15.06 23.55
N ARG A 987 -9.43 14.87 23.45
CA ARG A 987 -10.06 13.96 22.48
C ARG A 987 -10.26 14.66 21.13
N VAL A 988 -10.45 13.88 20.08
CA VAL A 988 -10.90 14.39 18.76
C VAL A 988 -12.39 14.13 18.63
N LEU A 989 -13.20 15.17 18.40
CA LEU A 989 -14.62 15.04 18.04
C LEU A 989 -14.74 14.69 16.57
N ILE A 990 -15.65 13.77 16.24
CA ILE A 990 -15.90 13.29 14.87
C ILE A 990 -17.39 13.29 14.60
N SER A 991 -17.80 13.94 13.51
CA SER A 991 -19.21 14.19 13.17
C SER A 991 -19.43 14.26 11.65
N GLY A 992 -20.69 14.41 11.19
CA GLY A 992 -21.07 14.12 9.79
C GLY A 992 -20.92 12.63 9.48
N SER A 993 -21.08 12.11 8.27
CA SER A 993 -21.34 12.67 6.94
C SER A 993 -22.81 12.60 6.52
N ASN A 994 -23.21 13.37 5.50
CA ASN A 994 -24.34 13.00 4.63
C ASN A 994 -23.82 12.68 3.21
N PRO A 995 -23.49 11.41 2.90
CA PRO A 995 -23.01 11.02 1.57
C PRO A 995 -24.07 11.11 0.48
N GLU A 996 -25.36 11.01 0.82
CA GLU A 996 -26.49 10.93 -0.14
C GLU A 996 -26.29 9.83 -1.22
N ASP A 997 -25.60 8.73 -0.87
CA ASP A 997 -25.19 7.66 -1.79
C ASP A 997 -26.16 6.47 -1.88
N GLY A 998 -27.16 6.41 -0.99
CA GLY A 998 -28.14 5.33 -0.91
C GLY A 998 -27.61 3.99 -0.36
N VAL A 999 -26.40 3.95 0.17
CA VAL A 999 -25.70 2.77 0.70
C VAL A 999 -25.27 2.96 2.15
N ASN A 1000 -24.68 4.10 2.47
CA ASN A 1000 -24.24 4.49 3.80
C ASN A 1000 -25.31 5.40 4.47
N PRO A 1001 -25.54 5.30 5.79
CA PRO A 1001 -26.49 6.18 6.47
C PRO A 1001 -26.04 7.64 6.51
N GLU A 1002 -26.99 8.57 6.38
CA GLU A 1002 -26.80 9.97 6.73
C GLU A 1002 -26.61 10.08 8.26
N GLU A 1003 -25.51 10.67 8.72
CA GLU A 1003 -24.97 10.37 10.05
C GLU A 1003 -25.10 11.50 11.08
N TYR A 1004 -26.03 11.31 12.01
CA TYR A 1004 -26.34 12.21 13.12
C TYR A 1004 -25.53 11.90 14.39
N ARG A 1005 -24.94 10.70 14.54
CA ARG A 1005 -24.24 10.27 15.77
C ARG A 1005 -22.86 10.90 15.85
N ILE A 1006 -22.60 11.66 16.90
CA ILE A 1006 -21.29 12.27 17.17
C ILE A 1006 -20.47 11.27 18.00
N GLU A 1007 -19.26 11.00 17.54
CA GLU A 1007 -18.27 10.20 18.25
C GLU A 1007 -17.12 11.09 18.75
N VAL A 1008 -16.32 10.54 19.65
CA VAL A 1008 -14.98 11.02 19.93
C VAL A 1008 -13.98 9.89 19.73
N PHE A 1009 -12.83 10.21 19.13
CA PHE A 1009 -11.64 9.37 19.23
C PHE A 1009 -10.82 9.81 20.44
N VAL A 1010 -10.41 8.84 21.24
CA VAL A 1010 -9.58 9.00 22.44
C VAL A 1010 -8.15 8.57 22.09
N PRO A 1011 -7.19 9.51 21.95
CA PRO A 1011 -5.84 9.17 21.51
C PRO A 1011 -5.02 8.44 22.59
N PRO A 1012 -3.92 7.75 22.20
CA PRO A 1012 -3.11 6.93 23.11
C PRO A 1012 -2.63 7.63 24.38
N TYR A 1013 -2.36 8.94 24.34
CA TYR A 1013 -1.91 9.71 25.51
C TYR A 1013 -2.98 9.85 26.61
N LEU A 1014 -4.25 9.54 26.33
CA LEU A 1014 -5.32 9.46 27.35
C LEU A 1014 -5.57 8.03 27.84
N LEU A 1015 -4.98 7.01 27.19
CA LEU A 1015 -5.21 5.58 27.48
C LEU A 1015 -3.99 4.85 28.03
N ASN A 1016 -2.82 5.51 28.08
CA ASN A 1016 -1.54 4.95 28.53
C ASN A 1016 -1.45 4.68 30.06
N GLY A 1017 -2.47 5.06 30.83
CA GLY A 1017 -2.52 4.85 32.30
C GLY A 1017 -1.66 5.81 33.12
N LEU A 1018 -0.98 6.78 32.51
CA LEU A 1018 -0.20 7.78 33.24
C LEU A 1018 -1.10 8.87 33.86
N PRO A 1019 -0.74 9.42 35.04
CA PRO A 1019 -1.44 10.56 35.64
C PRO A 1019 -1.67 11.73 34.68
N ARG A 1020 -2.91 12.21 34.60
CA ARG A 1020 -3.27 13.40 33.83
C ARG A 1020 -2.96 14.67 34.63
N PRO A 1021 -2.14 15.60 34.12
CA PRO A 1021 -1.82 16.82 34.84
C PRO A 1021 -3.02 17.77 34.90
N THR A 1022 -2.98 18.71 35.84
CA THR A 1022 -3.89 19.87 35.92
C THR A 1022 -3.07 21.14 36.08
N PHE A 1023 -3.62 22.28 35.65
CA PHE A 1023 -2.98 23.59 35.80
C PHE A 1023 -4.00 24.70 35.97
N ALA A 1024 -3.54 25.86 36.43
CA ALA A 1024 -4.27 27.12 36.44
C ALA A 1024 -3.42 28.21 35.75
N ILE A 1025 -4.05 28.95 34.84
CA ILE A 1025 -3.48 30.14 34.20
C ILE A 1025 -4.48 31.29 34.27
N THR A 1026 -4.01 32.46 34.70
CA THR A 1026 -4.84 33.67 34.88
C THR A 1026 -4.73 34.62 33.70
N ASN A 1027 -3.52 34.86 33.16
CA ASN A 1027 -3.39 35.65 31.94
C ASN A 1027 -3.70 34.82 30.70
N LYS A 1028 -4.73 35.22 29.96
CA LYS A 1028 -5.18 34.58 28.72
C LYS A 1028 -5.18 35.50 27.50
N ASP A 1029 -4.67 36.73 27.62
CA ASP A 1029 -4.48 37.66 26.50
C ASP A 1029 -3.00 38.05 26.45
N TRP A 1030 -2.30 37.66 25.37
CA TRP A 1030 -0.84 37.66 25.29
C TRP A 1030 -0.34 38.51 24.13
N ALA A 1031 0.65 39.36 24.39
CA ALA A 1031 1.41 40.02 23.33
C ALA A 1031 2.42 39.03 22.69
N TRP A 1032 2.71 39.20 21.40
CA TRP A 1032 3.80 38.47 20.75
C TRP A 1032 5.14 38.73 21.46
N GLY A 1033 5.96 37.68 21.61
CA GLY A 1033 7.24 37.74 22.30
C GLY A 1033 7.16 38.05 23.81
N GLN A 1034 5.98 38.00 24.42
CA GLN A 1034 5.81 38.11 25.86
C GLN A 1034 6.39 36.88 26.56
N ASN A 1035 7.57 37.05 27.19
CA ASN A 1035 8.28 35.99 27.88
C ASN A 1035 7.80 35.83 29.34
N GLY A 1036 7.98 34.65 29.92
CA GLY A 1036 7.83 34.42 31.36
C GLY A 1036 6.38 34.43 31.88
N ILE A 1037 5.39 34.13 31.04
CA ILE A 1037 3.95 34.16 31.41
C ILE A 1037 3.67 33.07 32.45
N PRO A 1038 3.22 33.42 33.67
CA PRO A 1038 3.13 32.45 34.77
C PRO A 1038 1.89 31.57 34.68
N PHE A 1039 2.07 30.28 34.95
CA PHE A 1039 1.00 29.32 35.24
C PHE A 1039 1.44 28.35 36.34
N THR A 1040 0.47 27.76 37.04
CA THR A 1040 0.72 26.88 38.19
C THR A 1040 0.16 25.50 37.91
N LEU A 1041 0.98 24.46 38.02
CA LEU A 1041 0.54 23.06 37.99
C LEU A 1041 -0.20 22.70 39.28
N GLY A 1042 -1.23 21.86 39.20
CA GLY A 1042 -1.95 21.35 40.36
C GLY A 1042 -1.10 20.43 41.25
N GLN A 1043 -0.12 19.74 40.66
CA GLN A 1043 0.94 18.95 41.32
C GLN A 1043 2.24 19.08 40.50
N ALA A 1044 3.39 18.75 41.08
CA ALA A 1044 4.65 18.69 40.31
C ALA A 1044 4.60 17.54 39.28
N SER A 1045 5.41 17.64 38.22
CA SER A 1045 5.52 16.62 37.17
C SER A 1045 5.68 15.20 37.75
N GLN A 1046 4.83 14.30 37.29
CA GLN A 1046 4.74 12.89 37.73
C GLN A 1046 5.21 11.92 36.65
N ASN A 1047 5.22 12.36 35.38
CA ASN A 1047 5.44 11.49 34.22
C ASN A 1047 6.85 11.62 33.63
N PRO A 1048 7.46 10.52 33.11
CA PRO A 1048 8.74 10.59 32.40
C PRO A 1048 8.67 11.51 31.17
N GLY A 1049 9.67 12.37 31.00
CA GLY A 1049 9.73 13.37 29.93
C GLY A 1049 9.47 14.81 30.40
N GLY A 1050 8.81 14.99 31.54
CA GLY A 1050 8.59 16.30 32.15
C GLY A 1050 7.52 17.15 31.45
N ILE A 1051 7.51 18.45 31.76
CA ILE A 1051 6.47 19.38 31.29
C ILE A 1051 6.80 19.93 29.91
N THR A 1052 5.86 19.83 28.98
CA THR A 1052 5.85 20.56 27.70
C THR A 1052 4.57 21.36 27.55
N VAL A 1053 4.55 22.29 26.57
CA VAL A 1053 3.38 23.09 26.23
C VAL A 1053 3.18 23.04 24.72
N THR A 1054 1.92 22.95 24.30
CA THR A 1054 1.50 23.06 22.90
C THR A 1054 0.35 24.05 22.77
N LEU A 1055 0.42 24.90 21.75
CA LEU A 1055 -0.64 25.79 21.30
C LEU A 1055 -1.19 25.25 19.97
N LEU A 1056 -2.48 24.90 19.93
CA LEU A 1056 -3.19 24.56 18.70
C LEU A 1056 -4.07 25.74 18.29
N GLY A 1057 -3.95 26.24 17.06
CA GLY A 1057 -4.85 27.28 16.53
C GLY A 1057 -6.31 26.81 16.55
N ALA A 1058 -7.25 27.71 16.82
CA ALA A 1058 -8.68 27.37 16.83
C ALA A 1058 -9.16 26.98 15.42
N VAL A 1059 -9.59 25.72 15.26
CA VAL A 1059 -9.99 25.15 13.97
C VAL A 1059 -11.49 25.23 13.75
N SER A 1060 -11.88 25.66 12.55
CA SER A 1060 -13.16 25.32 11.93
C SER A 1060 -12.94 24.19 10.93
N SER A 1061 -13.57 23.04 11.17
CA SER A 1061 -13.57 21.91 10.23
C SER A 1061 -14.76 22.04 9.27
N THR A 1062 -14.50 21.94 7.96
CA THR A 1062 -15.54 21.77 6.94
C THR A 1062 -14.99 21.02 5.72
N HIS A 1063 -15.67 19.99 5.22
CA HIS A 1063 -15.33 19.26 3.98
C HIS A 1063 -13.87 18.77 3.95
N GLY A 1064 -13.35 18.25 5.06
CA GLY A 1064 -11.94 17.82 5.20
C GLY A 1064 -10.94 18.96 5.50
N ASN A 1065 -11.34 20.23 5.32
CA ASN A 1065 -10.51 21.40 5.54
C ASN A 1065 -10.53 21.85 7.00
N SER A 1066 -9.34 22.01 7.60
CA SER A 1066 -9.16 22.56 8.95
C SER A 1066 -8.70 24.02 8.92
N MET A 1067 -9.64 24.94 8.69
CA MET A 1067 -9.36 26.38 8.61
C MET A 1067 -8.95 26.92 9.99
N GLY A 1068 -7.88 27.71 10.03
CA GLY A 1068 -7.29 28.23 11.28
C GLY A 1068 -6.27 27.31 11.96
N ASN A 1069 -5.95 26.12 11.40
CA ASN A 1069 -4.98 25.22 12.02
C ASN A 1069 -3.56 25.83 12.07
N ARG A 1070 -2.89 25.68 13.22
CA ARG A 1070 -1.47 26.01 13.46
C ARG A 1070 -1.01 25.21 14.68
N VAL A 1071 0.22 24.69 14.67
CA VAL A 1071 0.77 23.93 15.82
C VAL A 1071 2.07 24.57 16.26
N LEU A 1072 2.09 25.14 17.46
CA LEU A 1072 3.24 25.86 18.02
C LEU A 1072 3.64 25.27 19.38
N MET A 1073 4.92 24.95 19.54
CA MET A 1073 5.48 24.45 20.81
C MET A 1073 6.39 25.52 21.44
N PRO A 1074 5.87 26.36 22.35
CA PRO A 1074 6.66 27.39 23.01
C PRO A 1074 7.66 26.83 24.03
N ARG A 1075 8.61 27.68 24.43
CA ARG A 1075 9.49 27.41 25.56
C ARG A 1075 8.69 27.46 26.86
N VAL A 1076 8.89 26.44 27.69
CA VAL A 1076 8.36 26.35 29.05
C VAL A 1076 9.51 26.12 30.04
N VAL A 1077 9.41 26.71 31.24
CA VAL A 1077 10.34 26.51 32.35
C VAL A 1077 9.53 26.33 33.63
N CYS A 1078 9.80 25.26 34.39
CA CYS A 1078 9.11 24.92 35.63
C CYS A 1078 10.08 24.76 36.81
N THR A 1079 9.62 25.03 38.02
CA THR A 1079 10.31 24.80 39.29
C THR A 1079 9.28 24.36 40.33
N GLY A 1080 9.24 23.06 40.62
CA GLY A 1080 8.13 22.46 41.37
C GLY A 1080 6.82 22.57 40.60
N THR A 1081 5.82 23.23 41.19
CA THR A 1081 4.53 23.53 40.55
C THR A 1081 4.48 24.87 39.82
N ALA A 1082 5.43 25.77 40.07
CA ALA A 1082 5.46 27.09 39.44
C ALA A 1082 6.11 26.99 38.05
N CYS A 1083 5.39 27.39 37.00
CA CYS A 1083 5.85 27.35 35.63
C CYS A 1083 5.70 28.70 34.92
N THR A 1084 6.46 28.86 33.84
CA THR A 1084 6.38 30.00 32.93
C THR A 1084 6.45 29.53 31.48
N VAL A 1085 5.72 30.21 30.59
CA VAL A 1085 5.74 29.98 29.14
C VAL A 1085 6.09 31.29 28.41
N ASP A 1086 6.79 31.19 27.29
CA ASP A 1086 7.06 32.32 26.41
C ASP A 1086 6.09 32.32 25.20
N ALA A 1087 5.46 33.46 24.91
CA ALA A 1087 4.58 33.60 23.76
C ALA A 1087 5.36 33.57 22.42
N PRO A 1088 4.76 33.07 21.32
CA PRO A 1088 5.36 33.11 19.98
C PRO A 1088 5.77 34.53 19.54
N PRO A 1089 6.83 34.67 18.72
CA PRO A 1089 7.58 35.93 18.60
C PRO A 1089 6.91 37.01 17.75
N ASN A 1090 6.06 36.67 16.78
CA ASN A 1090 5.44 37.60 15.84
C ASN A 1090 4.20 37.00 15.14
N ALA A 1091 3.52 37.84 14.35
CA ALA A 1091 2.32 37.50 13.59
C ALA A 1091 2.53 36.48 12.45
N HIS A 1092 3.76 36.32 11.95
CA HIS A 1092 4.08 35.43 10.83
C HIS A 1092 4.31 33.98 11.28
N VAL A 1093 4.90 33.80 12.46
CA VAL A 1093 4.98 32.51 13.17
C VAL A 1093 3.62 32.16 13.81
N CYS A 1094 2.90 33.16 14.30
CA CYS A 1094 1.67 33.02 15.08
C CYS A 1094 0.67 34.14 14.72
N PRO A 1095 -0.15 33.96 13.67
CA PRO A 1095 -1.20 34.92 13.31
C PRO A 1095 -2.08 35.28 14.51
N PRO A 1096 -2.60 36.53 14.58
CA PRO A 1096 -3.41 36.97 15.70
C PRO A 1096 -4.67 36.09 15.79
N GLY A 1097 -5.00 35.60 16.99
CA GLY A 1097 -6.10 34.65 17.13
C GLY A 1097 -6.15 33.94 18.48
N TRP A 1098 -7.07 32.98 18.55
CA TRP A 1098 -7.27 32.11 19.71
C TRP A 1098 -6.62 30.75 19.50
N TYR A 1099 -5.95 30.28 20.56
CA TYR A 1099 -5.18 29.03 20.57
C TYR A 1099 -5.58 28.19 21.78
N GLN A 1100 -5.82 26.90 21.59
CA GLN A 1100 -5.95 25.92 22.66
C GLN A 1100 -4.57 25.72 23.31
N PHE A 1101 -4.40 26.20 24.54
CA PHE A 1101 -3.22 26.02 25.37
C PHE A 1101 -3.33 24.72 26.15
N PHE A 1102 -2.48 23.75 25.79
CA PHE A 1102 -2.30 22.50 26.52
C PHE A 1102 -0.97 22.51 27.27
N VAL A 1103 -1.04 22.20 28.56
CA VAL A 1103 0.12 21.75 29.35
C VAL A 1103 0.14 20.23 29.31
N LEU A 1104 1.28 19.63 28.96
CA LEU A 1104 1.48 18.19 28.93
C LEU A 1104 2.50 17.80 30.01
N ASP A 1105 2.31 16.65 30.64
CA ASP A 1105 3.29 16.02 31.54
C ASP A 1105 3.63 14.63 30.98
N GLY A 1106 4.87 14.42 30.55
CA GLY A 1106 5.31 13.20 29.88
C GLY A 1106 4.48 12.83 28.64
N GLY A 1107 3.96 13.84 27.92
CA GLY A 1107 3.08 13.66 26.77
C GLY A 1107 1.60 13.50 27.09
N VAL A 1108 1.18 13.45 28.36
CA VAL A 1108 -0.25 13.44 28.74
C VAL A 1108 -0.78 14.86 28.86
N PRO A 1109 -1.74 15.32 28.04
CA PRO A 1109 -2.29 16.67 28.14
C PRO A 1109 -3.25 16.83 29.31
N ALA A 1110 -3.15 17.96 30.02
CA ALA A 1110 -4.20 18.46 30.90
C ALA A 1110 -5.50 18.75 30.12
N ILE A 1111 -6.57 19.14 30.81
CA ILE A 1111 -7.69 19.83 30.13
C ILE A 1111 -7.17 21.24 29.80
N GLY A 1112 -7.10 21.56 28.51
CA GLY A 1112 -6.59 22.82 28.00
C GLY A 1112 -7.56 23.99 28.21
N VAL A 1113 -7.09 25.20 27.90
CA VAL A 1113 -7.91 26.42 27.87
C VAL A 1113 -7.60 27.23 26.62
N TYR A 1114 -8.55 28.03 26.13
CA TYR A 1114 -8.23 29.02 25.11
C TYR A 1114 -7.41 30.18 25.69
N VAL A 1115 -6.40 30.61 24.93
CA VAL A 1115 -5.63 31.85 25.12
C VAL A 1115 -5.62 32.64 23.80
N ARG A 1116 -5.65 33.97 23.89
CA ARG A 1116 -5.56 34.91 22.77
C ARG A 1116 -4.12 35.37 22.63
N ILE A 1117 -3.60 35.38 21.42
CA ILE A 1117 -2.22 35.79 21.12
C ILE A 1117 -2.25 36.83 19.99
N GLY A 1118 -1.53 37.94 20.17
CA GLY A 1118 -1.42 39.02 19.18
C GLY A 1118 -2.52 40.09 19.26
N GLY A 1119 -3.53 39.91 20.12
CA GLY A 1119 -4.68 40.80 20.22
C GLY A 1119 -5.53 40.81 18.94
N ASP A 1120 -6.10 41.96 18.60
CA ASP A 1120 -6.89 42.19 17.38
C ASP A 1120 -6.35 43.42 16.62
N PRO A 1121 -5.29 43.25 15.80
CA PRO A 1121 -4.63 44.36 15.11
C PRO A 1121 -5.48 44.97 13.98
N ALA A 1122 -6.44 44.21 13.42
CA ALA A 1122 -7.37 44.70 12.40
C ALA A 1122 -8.63 45.38 12.99
N SER A 1123 -8.75 45.45 14.32
CA SER A 1123 -9.93 45.97 15.02
C SER A 1123 -11.25 45.27 14.63
N LEU A 1124 -11.18 43.98 14.33
CA LEU A 1124 -12.33 43.14 14.02
C LEU A 1124 -13.39 43.16 15.11
N GLY A 1125 -13.03 43.34 16.39
CA GLY A 1125 -13.98 43.51 17.50
C GLY A 1125 -14.87 44.76 17.40
N ASN A 1126 -14.49 45.74 16.57
CA ASN A 1126 -15.33 46.88 16.18
C ASN A 1126 -16.02 46.65 14.81
N TRP A 1127 -15.71 45.57 14.10
CA TRP A 1127 -16.32 45.24 12.80
C TRP A 1127 -17.51 44.27 12.96
N PRO A 1128 -18.60 44.48 12.22
CA PRO A 1128 -18.86 45.64 11.36
C PRO A 1128 -19.23 46.91 12.18
N ASN A 1129 -18.72 48.07 11.75
CA ASN A 1129 -18.97 49.34 12.42
C ASN A 1129 -20.32 49.92 12.02
N ASN A 1130 -21.14 50.32 12.99
CA ASN A 1130 -22.39 51.07 12.82
C ASN A 1130 -23.52 50.37 12.00
N LEU A 1131 -23.48 49.05 11.86
CA LEU A 1131 -24.57 48.27 11.26
C LEU A 1131 -25.55 47.81 12.37
N PRO A 1132 -26.86 48.12 12.29
CA PRO A 1132 -27.79 47.88 13.41
C PRO A 1132 -28.12 46.40 13.68
N ASP A 1133 -28.02 45.50 12.69
CA ASP A 1133 -28.25 44.06 12.89
C ASP A 1133 -27.04 43.33 13.53
N PHE A 1134 -25.92 44.02 13.80
CA PHE A 1134 -24.66 43.41 14.25
C PHE A 1134 -24.14 44.00 15.56
N SER A 1135 -23.75 43.14 16.51
CA SER A 1135 -23.09 43.54 17.76
C SER A 1135 -21.57 43.46 17.68
N THR A 1136 -20.91 44.44 18.31
CA THR A 1136 -19.46 44.60 18.34
C THR A 1136 -18.93 44.40 19.76
N PRO A 1137 -18.05 43.41 20.03
CA PRO A 1137 -17.52 43.15 21.37
C PRO A 1137 -16.43 44.13 21.82
N GLY A 1138 -15.85 44.91 20.91
CA GLY A 1138 -14.65 45.70 21.15
C GLY A 1138 -13.34 44.90 21.02
N ILE A 1139 -12.22 45.64 21.00
CA ILE A 1139 -10.83 45.18 20.80
C ILE A 1139 -10.24 44.59 22.08
#